data_AF-A0A226DY10-F1
#
_entry.id   AF-A0A226DY10-F1
#
_cell.length_a   1.000
_cell.length_b   1.000
_cell.length_c   1.000
_cell.angle_alpha   90.00
_cell.angle_beta   90.00
_cell.angle_gamma   90.00
#
_symmetry.space_group_name_H-M   'P 1'
#
loop_
_entity.id
_entity.type
_entity.pdbx_description
1 polymer ?
#
loop_
_entity_poly.entity_id
_entity_poly.type
_entity_poly.pdbx_seq_one_letter_code
_entity_poly.pdbx_strand_id
1 'polypeptide(L)'
;MRQFVYLILILGFSHFSTNFGFIANRSFSQIRDSDITRKPKALELALTFDIFSNCTTLVDIGNGQAVPSGFPFVTNPIVIVGRTKIQYKFFPIVAVSLTRRKNIIGHCWAFVTILPENEFTAHLKGDSNFSPDLWEYFERKQYHVGDNRHPKYLVWLTQFKTHFQKQIQTLSVKLIAQVGSYNFVLISVSSDFVSSKLELIAEEAQLSLHCYNRYYAKSITSASPPWLKITCDSDQHINCFNKLSHFTEEISHLNKYFWEVDVWTDITKRGWNHDNVATWSIKLKYFTQLHILVDLREIAKVTGFDEFLGYWIFQDILFDLVNKSRNEVQHMQNVQKVHYLSPKAELAYRQHSIVPIESKSLSFLSCHGVGHHTSIISQLFTPFEKYVWLLISLIILTVLIFLNAPKLDTRVTFLLIGILLENSVLLPHEKTIVSGQIRFRLLSGFYAVFLGTVLTNYYKTSFTKEMILPVEQTAPWHTILDTANFTFYIPYGAILTGEDIGGIKERRTLDQIFYAELFFRFDARSKCDNVEGSNHVLLGYCDLADSFANSITFPYSVFQNETEVFSPSLRSISYKEVSNFVEKLSTCNRSAYLDVDENLPSVAAFLNDNQDGKVFKKSEGGFMKGTHGWENDPVQNSFVWNRLKIIIYSGIFNFWNDWFRRTRPVKLFQHYANWTYSRSNAMNKVQFGSKIVTGFYMYGICIGVCVICGFLEIIVLSLQKRLS
;
A
#
# COMPACT_ATOMS: atom_id res chain seq x y z
N MET A 1 -21.84 13.80 -7.83
CA MET A 1 -22.73 13.37 -6.73
C MET A 1 -23.94 12.54 -7.21
N ARG A 2 -24.55 12.80 -8.37
CA ARG A 2 -25.67 11.98 -8.92
C ARG A 2 -25.29 10.61 -9.53
N GLN A 3 -24.01 10.36 -9.82
CA GLN A 3 -23.55 9.06 -10.37
C GLN A 3 -23.16 8.02 -9.30
N PHE A 4 -23.07 8.40 -8.02
CA PHE A 4 -22.64 7.49 -6.95
C PHE A 4 -23.81 6.68 -6.34
N VAL A 5 -25.05 7.14 -6.55
CA VAL A 5 -26.27 6.49 -6.02
C VAL A 5 -26.74 5.32 -6.90
N TYR A 6 -26.34 5.29 -8.18
CA TYR A 6 -26.74 4.23 -9.11
C TYR A 6 -25.92 2.93 -8.95
N LEU A 7 -24.72 3.01 -8.37
CA LEU A 7 -23.84 1.84 -8.20
C LEU A 7 -24.20 0.99 -6.96
N ILE A 8 -24.84 1.61 -5.96
CA ILE A 8 -25.20 0.94 -4.70
C ILE A 8 -26.50 0.11 -4.84
N LEU A 9 -27.34 0.40 -5.83
CA LEU A 9 -28.60 -0.31 -6.07
C LEU A 9 -28.46 -1.59 -6.92
N ILE A 10 -27.28 -1.87 -7.50
CA ILE A 10 -27.06 -3.02 -8.39
C ILE A 10 -26.29 -4.18 -7.71
N LEU A 11 -25.68 -3.95 -6.53
CA LEU A 11 -24.81 -4.94 -5.89
C LEU A 11 -25.38 -5.63 -4.64
N GLY A 12 -26.65 -5.42 -4.31
CA GLY A 12 -27.28 -6.07 -3.18
C GLY A 12 -28.35 -7.07 -3.61
N PHE A 13 -27.98 -8.31 -3.97
CA PHE A 13 -28.81 -9.53 -3.80
C PHE A 13 -28.12 -10.78 -4.36
N SER A 14 -27.32 -11.47 -3.54
CA SER A 14 -26.91 -12.90 -3.60
C SER A 14 -25.63 -13.05 -2.77
N HIS A 15 -25.40 -13.96 -1.83
CA HIS A 15 -26.03 -15.21 -1.44
C HIS A 15 -25.54 -15.47 0.00
N PHE A 16 -26.44 -15.59 0.97
CA PHE A 16 -26.14 -16.10 2.30
C PHE A 16 -27.05 -17.31 2.48
N SER A 17 -26.49 -18.52 2.43
CA SER A 17 -27.19 -19.73 2.86
C SER A 17 -26.21 -20.61 3.62
N THR A 18 -26.31 -20.46 4.93
CA THR A 18 -26.12 -21.46 5.99
C THR A 18 -26.05 -22.91 5.53
N ASN A 19 -24.96 -23.59 5.87
CA ASN A 19 -24.92 -25.03 6.11
C ASN A 19 -24.07 -25.29 7.36
N PHE A 20 -24.73 -25.30 8.52
CA PHE A 20 -24.20 -25.90 9.74
C PHE A 20 -24.88 -27.26 9.90
N GLY A 21 -24.15 -28.32 9.57
CA GLY A 21 -24.56 -29.71 9.76
C GLY A 21 -23.64 -30.36 10.78
N PHE A 22 -24.22 -30.70 11.94
CA PHE A 22 -23.68 -31.55 12.99
C PHE A 22 -23.01 -32.82 12.42
N ILE A 23 -21.78 -33.12 12.84
CA ILE A 23 -21.23 -34.49 12.78
C ILE A 23 -21.09 -34.99 14.21
N ALA A 24 -22.03 -35.85 14.59
CA ALA A 24 -21.97 -36.67 15.78
C ALA A 24 -21.11 -37.92 15.52
N ASN A 25 -20.43 -38.36 16.58
CA ASN A 25 -19.67 -39.60 16.75
C ASN A 25 -20.08 -40.77 15.84
N ARG A 26 -19.13 -41.28 15.05
CA ARG A 26 -19.14 -42.67 14.58
C ARG A 26 -17.98 -43.41 15.22
N SER A 27 -18.31 -44.37 16.08
CA SER A 27 -17.39 -45.37 16.60
C SER A 27 -16.98 -46.33 15.47
N PHE A 28 -15.67 -46.53 15.33
CA PHE A 28 -15.11 -47.57 14.47
C PHE A 28 -15.30 -48.94 15.12
N SER A 29 -15.97 -49.85 14.42
CA SER A 29 -16.03 -51.27 14.76
C SER A 29 -14.76 -51.98 14.30
N GLN A 30 -14.21 -52.81 15.19
CA GLN A 30 -13.11 -53.73 14.92
C GLN A 30 -13.53 -54.75 13.85
N ILE A 31 -12.74 -54.86 12.78
CA ILE A 31 -12.79 -55.98 11.85
C ILE A 31 -11.58 -56.88 12.15
N ARG A 32 -11.88 -58.18 12.31
CA ARG A 32 -10.91 -59.26 12.51
C ARG A 32 -10.25 -59.63 11.19
N ASP A 33 -8.94 -59.77 11.25
CA ASP A 33 -8.08 -60.34 10.21
C ASP A 33 -8.33 -61.84 10.02
N SER A 34 -8.34 -62.26 8.75
CA SER A 34 -7.95 -63.60 8.34
C SER A 34 -7.11 -63.50 7.07
N ASP A 35 -5.80 -63.69 7.24
CA ASP A 35 -4.76 -63.61 6.22
C ASP A 35 -4.95 -64.66 5.10
N ILE A 36 -5.08 -64.18 3.86
CA ILE A 36 -4.79 -64.94 2.64
C ILE A 36 -3.71 -64.18 1.89
N THR A 37 -2.51 -64.74 1.85
CA THR A 37 -1.31 -64.19 1.20
C THR A 37 -1.42 -64.21 -0.32
N ARG A 38 -2.11 -63.21 -0.90
CA ARG A 38 -1.96 -62.86 -2.32
C ARG A 38 -0.76 -61.93 -2.49
N LYS A 39 0.17 -62.31 -3.38
CA LYS A 39 1.27 -61.42 -3.78
C LYS A 39 0.67 -60.14 -4.41
N PRO A 40 0.98 -58.95 -3.88
CA PRO A 40 0.45 -57.70 -4.41
C PRO A 40 0.94 -57.47 -5.85
N LYS A 41 0.03 -57.04 -6.72
CA LYS A 41 0.35 -56.63 -8.09
C LYS A 41 1.17 -55.35 -8.01
N ALA A 42 2.38 -55.34 -8.57
CA ALA A 42 3.25 -54.18 -8.59
C ALA A 42 2.54 -52.99 -9.25
N LEU A 43 2.41 -51.90 -8.52
CA LEU A 43 1.75 -50.69 -8.98
C LEU A 43 2.79 -49.80 -9.68
N GLU A 44 2.46 -49.29 -10.87
CA GLU A 44 3.39 -48.52 -11.69
C GLU A 44 3.65 -47.13 -11.11
N LEU A 45 4.91 -46.66 -11.20
CA LEU A 45 5.33 -45.32 -10.78
C LEU A 45 4.52 -44.19 -11.45
N ALA A 46 3.93 -44.48 -12.61
CA ALA A 46 3.06 -43.58 -13.35
C ALA A 46 1.91 -43.03 -12.53
N LEU A 47 1.34 -43.85 -11.65
CA LEU A 47 0.19 -43.45 -10.83
C LEU A 47 0.54 -42.32 -9.86
N THR A 48 1.79 -42.24 -9.39
CA THR A 48 2.25 -41.09 -8.58
C THR A 48 2.20 -39.79 -9.39
N PHE A 49 2.62 -39.83 -10.66
CA PHE A 49 2.64 -38.62 -11.51
C PHE A 49 1.24 -38.21 -11.96
N ASP A 50 0.32 -39.16 -12.13
CA ASP A 50 -1.07 -38.87 -12.49
C ASP A 50 -1.82 -38.12 -11.38
N ILE A 51 -1.49 -38.38 -10.11
CA ILE A 51 -2.01 -37.60 -8.97
C ILE A 51 -1.64 -36.12 -9.12
N PHE A 52 -0.40 -35.82 -9.53
CA PHE A 52 0.09 -34.45 -9.67
C PHE A 52 -0.04 -33.90 -11.11
N SER A 53 -0.97 -34.44 -11.90
CA SER A 53 -1.16 -34.04 -13.30
C SER A 53 -1.57 -32.59 -13.53
N ASN A 54 -2.12 -31.92 -12.49
CA ASN A 54 -2.44 -30.49 -12.51
C ASN A 54 -1.28 -29.61 -12.02
N CYS A 55 -0.21 -30.21 -11.48
CA CYS A 55 0.96 -29.48 -11.02
C CYS A 55 2.01 -29.34 -12.13
N THR A 56 2.89 -28.34 -12.00
CA THR A 56 4.20 -28.41 -12.65
C THR A 56 5.07 -29.35 -11.81
N THR A 57 5.46 -30.48 -12.38
CA THR A 57 6.18 -31.54 -11.67
C THR A 57 7.66 -31.53 -12.03
N LEU A 58 8.51 -31.40 -11.02
CA LEU A 58 9.96 -31.55 -11.12
C LEU A 58 10.35 -32.88 -10.49
N VAL A 59 11.15 -33.67 -11.18
CA VAL A 59 11.58 -35.00 -10.71
C VAL A 59 13.08 -35.00 -10.53
N ASP A 60 13.50 -35.21 -9.30
CA ASP A 60 14.88 -35.34 -8.90
C ASP A 60 15.24 -36.83 -8.76
N ILE A 61 16.06 -37.31 -9.69
CA ILE A 61 16.52 -38.69 -9.77
C ILE A 61 17.78 -38.95 -8.92
N GLY A 62 18.28 -37.92 -8.22
CA GLY A 62 19.48 -38.01 -7.41
C GLY A 62 20.77 -38.25 -8.20
N ASN A 63 21.84 -38.56 -7.48
CA ASN A 63 23.17 -38.69 -8.04
C ASN A 63 23.39 -40.01 -8.82
N GLY A 64 23.59 -39.90 -10.14
CA GLY A 64 24.14 -40.98 -10.96
C GLY A 64 23.16 -42.10 -11.33
N GLN A 65 21.87 -41.97 -11.02
CA GLN A 65 20.86 -42.93 -11.45
C GLN A 65 20.44 -42.63 -12.89
N ALA A 66 20.36 -43.67 -13.72
CA ALA A 66 19.69 -43.57 -15.01
C ALA A 66 18.18 -43.42 -14.75
N VAL A 67 17.49 -42.63 -15.59
CA VAL A 67 16.03 -42.57 -15.55
C VAL A 67 15.49 -44.00 -15.74
N PRO A 68 14.64 -44.51 -14.84
CA PRO A 68 14.10 -45.86 -14.96
C PRO A 68 13.45 -46.07 -16.33
N SER A 69 13.81 -47.17 -17.01
CA SER A 69 13.15 -47.57 -18.25
C SER A 69 11.65 -47.82 -17.98
N GLY A 70 10.76 -47.11 -18.69
CA GLY A 70 9.31 -47.13 -18.44
C GLY A 70 8.74 -45.87 -17.78
N PHE A 71 9.53 -44.79 -17.65
CA PHE A 71 9.04 -43.52 -17.12
C PHE A 71 7.97 -42.89 -18.05
N PRO A 72 6.77 -42.52 -17.55
CA PRO A 72 5.66 -42.06 -18.37
C PRO A 72 5.82 -40.59 -18.75
N PHE A 73 6.54 -40.34 -19.84
CA PHE A 73 6.77 -38.97 -20.34
C PHE A 73 5.56 -38.33 -21.05
N VAL A 74 4.44 -39.06 -21.21
CA VAL A 74 3.46 -38.76 -22.27
C VAL A 74 2.38 -37.75 -21.84
N THR A 75 2.05 -37.63 -20.55
CA THR A 75 0.82 -36.94 -20.14
C THR A 75 1.01 -35.58 -19.46
N ASN A 76 2.15 -35.32 -18.79
CA ASN A 76 2.37 -34.09 -18.02
C ASN A 76 3.77 -33.50 -18.27
N PRO A 77 3.96 -32.17 -18.20
CA PRO A 77 5.28 -31.56 -18.29
C PRO A 77 6.08 -31.93 -17.03
N ILE A 78 6.96 -32.92 -17.17
CA ILE A 78 7.88 -33.36 -16.14
C ILE A 78 9.27 -32.78 -16.44
N VAL A 79 9.81 -32.01 -15.50
CA VAL A 79 11.19 -31.52 -15.57
C VAL A 79 12.08 -32.45 -14.77
N ILE A 80 12.94 -33.21 -15.43
CA ILE A 80 13.91 -34.07 -14.74
C ILE A 80 15.14 -33.25 -14.38
N VAL A 81 15.55 -33.30 -13.12
CA VAL A 81 16.74 -32.63 -12.60
C VAL A 81 17.71 -33.65 -12.02
N GLY A 82 19.01 -33.47 -12.29
CA GLY A 82 20.09 -34.27 -11.74
C GLY A 82 21.35 -33.43 -11.50
N ARG A 83 22.22 -33.86 -10.59
CA ARG A 83 23.30 -33.04 -10.00
C ARG A 83 24.41 -32.64 -10.99
N THR A 84 24.66 -33.42 -12.04
CA THR A 84 25.81 -33.19 -12.95
C THR A 84 25.46 -32.57 -14.30
N LYS A 85 24.17 -32.52 -14.67
CA LYS A 85 23.70 -31.84 -15.89
C LYS A 85 22.26 -31.39 -15.72
N ILE A 86 22.00 -30.09 -15.79
CA ILE A 86 20.67 -29.58 -16.13
C ILE A 86 20.49 -29.81 -17.64
N GLN A 87 20.17 -31.04 -18.05
CA GLN A 87 19.75 -31.29 -19.42
C GLN A 87 18.30 -30.85 -19.56
N TYR A 88 18.09 -29.61 -20.00
CA TYR A 88 16.79 -29.18 -20.52
C TYR A 88 16.51 -29.93 -21.82
N LYS A 89 16.01 -31.18 -21.74
CA LYS A 89 15.37 -31.80 -22.89
C LYS A 89 14.00 -31.14 -23.08
N PHE A 90 13.99 -30.02 -23.78
CA PHE A 90 12.79 -29.44 -24.36
C PHE A 90 12.26 -30.42 -25.41
N PHE A 91 11.49 -31.41 -24.98
CA PHE A 91 10.60 -32.11 -25.89
C PHE A 91 9.52 -31.10 -26.34
N PRO A 92 8.88 -31.30 -27.52
CA PRO A 92 7.80 -30.45 -28.05
C PRO A 92 6.48 -30.55 -27.24
N ILE A 93 6.58 -30.58 -25.90
CA ILE A 93 5.53 -30.72 -24.88
C ILE A 93 4.98 -29.35 -24.46
N VAL A 94 5.68 -28.25 -24.77
CA VAL A 94 5.30 -26.88 -24.40
C VAL A 94 3.89 -26.52 -24.89
N ALA A 95 3.49 -27.00 -26.07
CA ALA A 95 2.17 -26.73 -26.66
C ALA A 95 1.00 -27.41 -25.93
N VAL A 96 1.20 -28.59 -25.34
CA VAL A 96 0.15 -29.34 -24.61
C VAL A 96 -0.05 -28.80 -23.19
N SER A 97 1.02 -28.25 -22.58
CA SER A 97 0.97 -27.73 -21.19
C SER A 97 0.29 -26.36 -21.05
N LEU A 98 0.33 -25.51 -22.08
CA LEU A 98 -0.24 -24.16 -22.03
C LEU A 98 -1.77 -24.16 -21.93
N THR A 99 -2.45 -25.18 -22.47
CA THR A 99 -3.92 -25.26 -22.47
C THR A 99 -4.49 -25.66 -21.11
N ARG A 100 -3.84 -26.60 -20.38
CA ARG A 100 -4.24 -26.98 -19.01
C ARG A 100 -3.94 -25.90 -17.97
N ARG A 101 -2.87 -25.11 -18.17
CA ARG A 101 -2.48 -23.99 -17.29
C ARG A 101 -3.43 -22.79 -17.33
N LYS A 102 -4.41 -22.76 -18.24
CA LYS A 102 -5.41 -21.67 -18.30
C LYS A 102 -6.42 -21.70 -17.15
N ASN A 103 -6.55 -22.82 -16.43
CA ASN A 103 -7.31 -22.83 -15.18
C ASN A 103 -6.37 -22.49 -14.01
N ILE A 104 -6.24 -21.19 -13.72
CA ILE A 104 -5.41 -20.67 -12.62
C ILE A 104 -5.88 -21.22 -11.27
N ILE A 105 -7.16 -21.56 -11.15
CA ILE A 105 -7.78 -22.16 -9.98
C ILE A 105 -7.39 -23.65 -9.94
N GLY A 106 -6.37 -23.97 -9.15
CA GLY A 106 -5.90 -25.35 -8.93
C GLY A 106 -4.48 -25.64 -9.40
N HIS A 107 -3.73 -24.66 -9.91
CA HIS A 107 -2.32 -24.86 -10.23
C HIS A 107 -1.47 -25.06 -8.96
N CYS A 108 -0.53 -26.01 -9.02
CA CYS A 108 0.40 -26.39 -7.96
C CYS A 108 1.81 -26.70 -8.49
N TRP A 109 2.77 -26.83 -7.57
CA TRP A 109 4.12 -27.31 -7.84
C TRP A 109 4.34 -28.63 -7.10
N ALA A 110 4.90 -29.62 -7.78
CA ALA A 110 5.27 -30.90 -7.17
C ALA A 110 6.76 -31.18 -7.42
N PHE A 111 7.53 -31.34 -6.35
CA PHE A 111 8.95 -31.69 -6.41
C PHE A 111 9.08 -33.13 -5.92
N VAL A 112 9.23 -34.05 -6.86
CA VAL A 112 9.28 -35.49 -6.60
C VAL A 112 10.74 -35.93 -6.51
N THR A 113 11.17 -36.40 -5.35
CA THR A 113 12.53 -36.93 -5.13
C THR A 113 12.47 -38.45 -5.01
N ILE A 114 13.22 -39.15 -5.87
CA ILE A 114 13.27 -40.62 -5.87
C ILE A 114 14.42 -41.08 -4.98
N LEU A 115 14.10 -41.94 -4.00
CA LEU A 115 15.04 -42.53 -3.04
C LEU A 115 15.96 -41.47 -2.41
N PRO A 116 15.41 -40.43 -1.74
CA PRO A 116 16.21 -39.37 -1.12
C PRO A 116 17.28 -39.92 -0.17
N GLU A 117 17.03 -41.08 0.45
CA GLU A 117 18.00 -41.81 1.26
C GLU A 117 19.38 -41.95 0.60
N ASN A 118 19.46 -42.09 -0.72
CA ASN A 118 20.75 -42.22 -1.42
C ASN A 118 21.63 -40.98 -1.26
N GLU A 119 21.02 -39.80 -1.15
CA GLU A 119 21.73 -38.55 -0.88
C GLU A 119 21.98 -38.33 0.61
N PHE A 120 21.09 -38.83 1.47
CA PHE A 120 21.22 -38.76 2.93
C PHE A 120 21.96 -39.97 3.55
N THR A 121 22.56 -40.85 2.72
CA THR A 121 23.10 -42.17 3.12
C THR A 121 24.17 -42.11 4.21
N ALA A 122 25.00 -41.05 4.23
CA ALA A 122 26.04 -40.87 5.24
C ALA A 122 25.46 -40.61 6.65
N HIS A 123 24.22 -40.11 6.75
CA HIS A 123 23.64 -39.56 7.97
C HIS A 123 22.42 -40.34 8.49
N LEU A 124 21.80 -41.19 7.67
CA LEU A 124 20.78 -42.15 8.13
C LEU A 124 21.32 -43.22 9.11
N LYS A 125 22.66 -43.32 9.26
CA LYS A 125 23.34 -44.30 10.12
C LYS A 125 23.86 -43.73 11.45
N GLY A 126 23.69 -42.44 11.75
CA GLY A 126 24.21 -41.83 12.99
C GLY A 126 23.31 -40.72 13.57
N ASP A 127 23.55 -40.35 14.83
CA ASP A 127 22.85 -39.30 15.60
C ASP A 127 23.07 -37.85 15.07
N SER A 128 23.51 -37.68 13.82
CA SER A 128 23.74 -36.35 13.25
C SER A 128 22.44 -35.57 13.07
N ASN A 129 22.54 -34.24 13.24
CA ASN A 129 21.42 -33.32 13.14
C ASN A 129 20.82 -33.31 11.72
N PHE A 130 19.68 -33.96 11.53
CA PHE A 130 18.94 -33.99 10.25
C PHE A 130 18.53 -32.60 9.72
N SER A 131 18.44 -31.57 10.59
CA SER A 131 18.02 -30.21 10.22
C SER A 131 18.99 -29.49 9.28
N PRO A 132 20.30 -29.32 9.61
CA PRO A 132 21.30 -28.78 8.70
C PRO A 132 21.33 -29.46 7.33
N ASP A 133 21.25 -30.79 7.29
CA ASP A 133 21.34 -31.54 6.03
C ASP A 133 20.11 -31.31 5.16
N LEU A 134 18.93 -31.25 5.77
CA LEU A 134 17.70 -30.92 5.05
C LEU A 134 17.74 -29.49 4.51
N TRP A 135 18.26 -28.54 5.30
CA TRP A 135 18.46 -27.16 4.85
C TRP A 135 19.46 -27.10 3.69
N GLU A 136 20.62 -27.74 3.83
CA GLU A 136 21.65 -27.82 2.79
C GLU A 136 21.11 -28.47 1.51
N TYR A 137 20.24 -29.49 1.64
CA TYR A 137 19.54 -30.10 0.51
C TYR A 137 18.71 -29.05 -0.26
N PHE A 138 17.92 -28.23 0.43
CA PHE A 138 17.12 -27.18 -0.21
C PHE A 138 17.98 -26.05 -0.77
N GLU A 139 18.99 -25.61 -0.03
CA GLU A 139 19.87 -24.51 -0.42
C GLU A 139 20.71 -24.86 -1.65
N ARG A 140 21.21 -26.10 -1.75
CA ARG A 140 21.95 -26.58 -2.93
C ARG A 140 21.07 -26.77 -4.15
N LYS A 141 19.76 -26.94 -3.99
CA LYS A 141 18.83 -27.29 -5.07
C LYS A 141 18.10 -26.05 -5.57
N GLN A 142 18.78 -25.30 -6.44
CA GLN A 142 18.29 -24.03 -7.02
C GLN A 142 17.02 -24.12 -7.89
N TYR A 143 16.49 -25.32 -8.14
CA TYR A 143 15.28 -25.52 -8.94
C TYR A 143 13.98 -25.43 -8.12
N HIS A 144 14.08 -25.26 -6.80
CA HIS A 144 12.91 -24.99 -5.97
C HIS A 144 12.34 -23.62 -6.31
N VAL A 145 11.07 -23.59 -6.71
CA VAL A 145 10.39 -22.34 -7.01
C VAL A 145 10.23 -21.55 -5.72
N GLY A 146 10.68 -20.30 -5.75
CA GLY A 146 10.59 -19.36 -4.64
C GLY A 146 9.16 -19.08 -4.19
N ASP A 147 8.98 -18.01 -3.43
CA ASP A 147 7.79 -17.87 -2.61
C ASP A 147 6.52 -17.47 -3.39
N ASN A 148 5.82 -18.45 -3.99
CA ASN A 148 4.57 -18.23 -4.71
C ASN A 148 3.33 -18.62 -3.89
N ARG A 149 2.16 -18.10 -4.28
CA ARG A 149 0.87 -18.38 -3.62
C ARG A 149 0.30 -19.78 -3.89
N HIS A 150 0.94 -20.57 -4.76
CA HIS A 150 0.41 -21.87 -5.17
C HIS A 150 0.83 -22.97 -4.18
N PRO A 151 -0.01 -24.01 -3.99
CA PRO A 151 0.40 -25.16 -3.20
C PRO A 151 1.68 -25.79 -3.76
N LYS A 152 2.65 -26.03 -2.89
CA LYS A 152 3.91 -26.70 -3.22
C LYS A 152 3.95 -28.04 -2.48
N TYR A 153 4.28 -29.12 -3.19
CA TYR A 153 4.34 -30.47 -2.64
C TYR A 153 5.76 -31.00 -2.77
N LEU A 154 6.34 -31.46 -1.67
CA LEU A 154 7.60 -32.21 -1.63
C LEU A 154 7.24 -33.67 -1.51
N VAL A 155 7.37 -34.40 -2.61
CA VAL A 155 6.93 -35.78 -2.72
C VAL A 155 8.16 -36.68 -2.69
N TRP A 156 8.35 -37.44 -1.61
CA TRP A 156 9.48 -38.35 -1.48
C TRP A 156 9.04 -39.79 -1.68
N LEU A 157 9.65 -40.44 -2.65
CA LEU A 157 9.49 -41.87 -2.91
C LEU A 157 10.62 -42.59 -2.17
N THR A 158 10.32 -43.20 -1.02
CA THR A 158 11.34 -43.68 -0.09
C THR A 158 11.05 -45.08 0.45
N GLN A 159 12.12 -45.85 0.69
CA GLN A 159 12.07 -47.13 1.43
C GLN A 159 12.02 -46.90 2.95
N PHE A 160 12.52 -45.76 3.42
CA PHE A 160 12.71 -45.43 4.84
C PHE A 160 11.59 -44.54 5.39
N LYS A 161 10.34 -44.80 4.99
CA LYS A 161 9.15 -44.02 5.39
C LYS A 161 9.14 -43.70 6.88
N THR A 162 9.20 -44.73 7.73
CA THR A 162 9.08 -44.59 9.19
C THR A 162 10.21 -43.74 9.78
N HIS A 163 11.43 -43.87 9.25
CA HIS A 163 12.57 -43.07 9.67
C HIS A 163 12.37 -41.59 9.31
N PHE A 164 12.04 -41.29 8.05
CA PHE A 164 11.77 -39.91 7.63
C PHE A 164 10.59 -39.30 8.38
N GLN A 165 9.54 -40.08 8.67
CA GLN A 165 8.41 -39.61 9.48
C GLN A 165 8.86 -39.14 10.87
N LYS A 166 9.71 -39.92 11.55
CA LYS A 166 10.26 -39.58 12.86
C LYS A 166 11.17 -38.35 12.79
N GLN A 167 12.03 -38.27 11.78
CA GLN A 167 12.96 -37.16 11.62
C GLN A 167 12.24 -35.83 11.32
N ILE A 168 11.34 -35.82 10.33
CA ILE A 168 10.51 -34.65 9.97
C ILE A 168 9.65 -34.21 11.17
N GLN A 169 9.04 -35.15 11.88
CA GLN A 169 8.26 -34.84 13.09
C GLN A 169 9.11 -34.25 14.22
N THR A 170 10.39 -34.64 14.32
CA THR A 170 11.32 -34.09 15.32
C THR A 170 11.70 -32.64 14.99
N LEU A 171 11.79 -32.28 13.70
CA LEU A 171 11.98 -30.90 13.27
C LEU A 171 10.78 -30.02 13.63
N SER A 172 9.56 -30.57 13.55
CA SER A 172 8.33 -29.88 13.95
C SER A 172 8.24 -28.52 13.25
N VAL A 173 8.09 -27.43 14.02
CA VAL A 173 7.90 -26.06 13.53
C VAL A 173 9.16 -25.45 12.91
N LYS A 174 10.37 -25.91 13.31
CA LYS A 174 11.63 -25.48 12.69
C LYS A 174 11.63 -25.75 11.19
N LEU A 175 10.95 -26.82 10.78
CA LEU A 175 10.79 -27.18 9.38
C LEU A 175 10.02 -26.12 8.59
N ILE A 176 8.99 -25.50 9.18
CA ILE A 176 8.21 -24.47 8.48
C ILE A 176 9.06 -23.21 8.28
N ALA A 177 9.80 -22.79 9.31
CA ALA A 177 10.69 -21.63 9.22
C ALA A 177 11.83 -21.84 8.21
N GLN A 178 12.33 -23.07 8.09
CA GLN A 178 13.41 -23.43 7.17
C GLN A 178 12.91 -23.69 5.75
N VAL A 179 11.91 -24.54 5.59
CA VAL A 179 11.51 -25.02 4.26
C VAL A 179 10.43 -24.13 3.66
N GLY A 180 9.69 -23.36 4.46
CA GLY A 180 8.63 -22.48 4.00
C GLY A 180 7.30 -23.21 3.81
N SER A 181 6.50 -22.78 2.82
CA SER A 181 5.11 -23.21 2.58
C SER A 181 4.94 -24.55 1.84
N TYR A 182 5.90 -25.46 1.96
CA TYR A 182 5.83 -26.78 1.30
C TYR A 182 5.01 -27.79 2.09
N ASN A 183 4.32 -28.67 1.38
CA ASN A 183 3.57 -29.79 1.91
C ASN A 183 4.34 -31.09 1.67
N PHE A 184 4.78 -31.76 2.73
CA PHE A 184 5.53 -33.02 2.59
C PHE A 184 4.58 -34.20 2.40
N VAL A 185 4.89 -35.03 1.40
CA VAL A 185 4.17 -36.25 1.07
C VAL A 185 5.18 -37.38 0.92
N LEU A 186 5.06 -38.41 1.74
CA LEU A 186 5.90 -39.61 1.64
C LEU A 186 5.10 -40.74 0.98
N ILE A 187 5.74 -41.41 0.01
CA ILE A 187 5.18 -42.56 -0.69
C ILE A 187 6.17 -43.71 -0.51
N SER A 188 5.68 -44.85 0.01
CA SER A 188 6.50 -46.04 0.22
C SER A 188 6.82 -46.73 -1.10
N VAL A 189 8.11 -46.99 -1.33
CA VAL A 189 8.58 -47.74 -2.49
C VAL A 189 9.45 -48.91 -2.06
N SER A 190 9.45 -49.97 -2.86
CA SER A 190 10.38 -51.08 -2.78
C SER A 190 11.33 -50.97 -3.97
N SER A 191 12.62 -51.13 -3.74
CA SER A 191 13.59 -51.24 -4.84
C SER A 191 14.09 -52.66 -4.86
N ASP A 192 13.91 -53.32 -6.00
CA ASP A 192 14.60 -54.57 -6.26
C ASP A 192 15.97 -54.24 -6.87
N PHE A 193 17.02 -54.41 -6.07
CA PHE A 193 18.40 -54.17 -6.47
C PHE A 193 18.81 -54.97 -7.70
N VAL A 194 18.20 -56.14 -7.93
CA VAL A 194 18.57 -57.02 -9.04
C VAL A 194 18.01 -56.49 -10.36
N SER A 195 16.76 -56.05 -10.37
CA SER A 195 16.11 -55.55 -11.59
C SER A 195 16.27 -54.05 -11.81
N SER A 196 16.83 -53.32 -10.83
CA SER A 196 16.84 -51.84 -10.82
C SER A 196 15.44 -51.24 -11.00
N LYS A 197 14.39 -52.01 -10.67
CA LYS A 197 13.01 -51.61 -10.82
C LYS A 197 12.50 -51.06 -9.49
N LEU A 198 11.99 -49.84 -9.55
CA LEU A 198 11.29 -49.22 -8.44
C LEU A 198 9.82 -49.63 -8.50
N GLU A 199 9.32 -50.29 -7.47
CA GLU A 199 7.92 -50.69 -7.36
C GLU A 199 7.26 -49.94 -6.20
N LEU A 200 6.07 -49.39 -6.44
CA LEU A 200 5.29 -48.76 -5.37
C LEU A 200 4.78 -49.86 -4.42
N ILE A 201 4.96 -49.66 -3.12
CA ILE A 201 4.40 -50.59 -2.11
C ILE A 201 2.92 -50.25 -1.95
N ALA A 202 2.06 -51.05 -2.57
CA ALA A 202 0.63 -50.95 -2.40
C ALA A 202 0.21 -51.66 -1.10
N GLU A 203 -0.37 -50.90 -0.16
CA GLU A 203 -1.03 -51.46 1.02
C GLU A 203 -2.46 -51.80 0.58
N GLU A 204 -2.85 -53.08 0.64
CA GLU A 204 -4.19 -53.54 0.21
C GLU A 204 -4.55 -53.18 -1.26
N ALA A 205 -3.55 -53.23 -2.15
CA ALA A 205 -3.68 -52.81 -3.55
C ALA A 205 -3.98 -51.31 -3.77
N GLN A 206 -3.89 -50.48 -2.72
CA GLN A 206 -4.07 -49.03 -2.81
C GLN A 206 -2.75 -48.29 -2.60
N LEU A 207 -2.55 -47.21 -3.35
CA LEU A 207 -1.43 -46.30 -3.14
C LEU A 207 -1.70 -45.47 -1.89
N SER A 208 -0.77 -45.46 -0.94
CA SER A 208 -0.91 -44.70 0.30
C SER A 208 0.02 -43.48 0.30
N LEU A 209 -0.57 -42.29 0.37
CA LEU A 209 0.15 -41.04 0.58
C LEU A 209 0.22 -40.75 2.08
N HIS A 210 1.43 -40.55 2.62
CA HIS A 210 1.61 -40.14 4.00
C HIS A 210 1.95 -38.65 4.02
N CYS A 211 0.96 -37.84 4.36
CA CYS A 211 1.05 -36.38 4.30
C CYS A 211 1.38 -35.82 5.68
N TYR A 212 2.43 -35.00 5.76
CA TYR A 212 2.83 -34.35 7.01
C TYR A 212 1.93 -33.14 7.28
N ASN A 213 1.39 -33.05 8.49
CA ASN A 213 0.82 -31.80 8.96
C ASN A 213 1.96 -30.87 9.36
N ARG A 214 2.31 -29.93 8.46
CA ARG A 214 3.38 -28.94 8.72
C ARG A 214 3.13 -28.10 9.96
N TYR A 215 1.87 -27.87 10.32
CA TYR A 215 1.44 -27.12 11.51
C TYR A 215 1.25 -28.03 12.74
N TYR A 216 1.82 -29.23 12.72
CA TYR A 216 1.86 -30.08 13.90
C TYR A 216 2.78 -29.48 14.96
N ALA A 217 2.22 -29.27 16.15
CA ALA A 217 2.97 -28.97 17.35
C ALA A 217 2.48 -29.88 18.48
N LYS A 218 3.40 -30.31 19.36
CA LYS A 218 3.04 -31.15 20.52
C LYS A 218 1.98 -30.50 21.42
N SER A 219 1.89 -29.17 21.43
CA SER A 219 0.92 -28.39 22.19
C SER A 219 -0.50 -28.35 21.57
N ILE A 220 -0.65 -28.82 20.32
CA ILE A 220 -1.89 -28.81 19.55
C ILE A 220 -2.24 -30.22 19.05
N THR A 221 -1.80 -31.26 19.76
CA THR A 221 -2.02 -32.67 19.39
C THR A 221 -3.49 -33.04 19.26
N SER A 222 -4.38 -32.33 19.94
CA SER A 222 -5.83 -32.54 19.85
C SER A 222 -6.45 -32.06 18.53
N ALA A 223 -5.80 -31.15 17.79
CA ALA A 223 -6.37 -30.60 16.56
C ALA A 223 -6.09 -31.46 15.33
N SER A 224 -4.90 -32.05 15.22
CA SER A 224 -4.54 -32.93 14.11
C SER A 224 -3.34 -33.82 14.45
N PRO A 225 -3.32 -35.08 13.97
CA PRO A 225 -2.13 -35.92 14.04
C PRO A 225 -0.97 -35.31 13.22
N PRO A 226 0.29 -35.72 13.51
CA PRO A 226 1.46 -35.27 12.75
C PRO A 226 1.46 -35.77 11.30
N TRP A 227 0.91 -36.97 11.08
CA TRP A 227 0.85 -37.62 9.79
C TRP A 227 -0.57 -38.07 9.50
N LEU A 228 -1.06 -37.76 8.30
CA LEU A 228 -2.31 -38.30 7.78
C LEU A 228 -2.01 -39.28 6.65
N LYS A 229 -2.69 -40.42 6.64
CA LYS A 229 -2.64 -41.38 5.53
C LYS A 229 -3.83 -41.15 4.60
N ILE A 230 -3.56 -40.88 3.33
CA ILE A 230 -4.57 -40.80 2.27
C ILE A 230 -4.42 -42.04 1.39
N THR A 231 -5.46 -42.87 1.34
CA THR A 231 -5.49 -44.02 0.44
C THR A 231 -6.09 -43.64 -0.91
N CYS A 232 -5.40 -44.07 -1.96
CA CYS A 232 -5.69 -43.73 -3.34
C CYS A 232 -5.91 -45.01 -4.15
N ASP A 233 -7.12 -45.12 -4.68
CA ASP A 233 -7.51 -46.19 -5.59
C ASP A 233 -6.86 -45.97 -6.96
N SER A 234 -6.35 -47.03 -7.59
CA SER A 234 -5.62 -46.95 -8.86
C SER A 234 -6.46 -46.31 -9.97
N ASP A 235 -7.78 -46.53 -9.91
CA ASP A 235 -8.71 -46.12 -10.96
C ASP A 235 -9.21 -44.67 -10.76
N GLN A 236 -8.89 -44.02 -9.62
CA GLN A 236 -9.41 -42.70 -9.24
C GLN A 236 -8.32 -41.70 -8.83
N HIS A 237 -7.26 -41.57 -9.63
CA HIS A 237 -6.15 -40.63 -9.36
C HIS A 237 -6.60 -39.17 -9.19
N ILE A 238 -7.61 -38.70 -9.93
CA ILE A 238 -8.19 -37.34 -9.76
C ILE A 238 -8.78 -37.17 -8.35
N ASN A 239 -9.46 -38.20 -7.84
CA ASN A 239 -10.05 -38.17 -6.50
C ASN A 239 -8.95 -38.13 -5.42
N CYS A 240 -7.83 -38.82 -5.65
CA CYS A 240 -6.67 -38.79 -4.76
C CYS A 240 -6.08 -37.37 -4.61
N PHE A 241 -5.89 -36.65 -5.71
CA PHE A 241 -5.40 -35.27 -5.65
C PHE A 241 -6.41 -34.34 -4.94
N ASN A 242 -7.71 -34.51 -5.18
CA ASN A 242 -8.73 -33.73 -4.47
C ASN A 242 -8.70 -33.97 -2.95
N LYS A 243 -8.52 -35.23 -2.51
CA LYS A 243 -8.33 -35.55 -1.08
C LYS A 243 -7.05 -34.90 -0.53
N LEU A 244 -5.95 -34.92 -1.29
CA LEU A 244 -4.70 -34.27 -0.90
C LEU A 244 -4.86 -32.75 -0.82
N SER A 245 -5.52 -32.13 -1.79
CA SER A 245 -5.80 -30.70 -1.82
C SER A 245 -6.66 -30.29 -0.62
N HIS A 246 -7.76 -31.02 -0.37
CA HIS A 246 -8.62 -30.81 0.78
C HIS A 246 -7.84 -30.95 2.09
N PHE A 247 -6.99 -31.98 2.22
CA PHE A 247 -6.12 -32.11 3.39
C PHE A 247 -5.21 -30.88 3.55
N THR A 248 -4.55 -30.43 2.48
CA THR A 248 -3.68 -29.25 2.55
C THR A 248 -4.44 -27.97 2.89
N GLU A 249 -5.68 -27.85 2.44
CA GLU A 249 -6.58 -26.75 2.78
C GLU A 249 -6.97 -26.80 4.28
N GLU A 250 -7.41 -27.95 4.78
CA GLU A 250 -7.75 -28.13 6.20
C GLU A 250 -6.57 -27.83 7.13
N ILE A 251 -5.39 -28.40 6.87
CA ILE A 251 -4.20 -28.10 7.70
C ILE A 251 -3.79 -26.64 7.57
N SER A 252 -4.01 -26.00 6.41
CA SER A 252 -3.63 -24.61 6.23
C SER A 252 -4.38 -23.70 7.21
N HIS A 253 -5.60 -24.01 7.62
CA HIS A 253 -6.32 -23.25 8.65
C HIS A 253 -5.66 -23.29 10.04
N LEU A 254 -4.78 -24.26 10.31
CA LEU A 254 -4.00 -24.33 11.54
C LEU A 254 -2.89 -23.26 11.58
N ASN A 255 -2.59 -22.57 10.47
CA ASN A 255 -1.61 -21.48 10.44
C ASN A 255 -1.87 -20.41 11.51
N LYS A 256 -3.15 -20.26 11.91
CA LYS A 256 -3.63 -19.33 12.93
C LYS A 256 -2.82 -19.37 14.25
N TYR A 257 -2.32 -20.54 14.66
CA TYR A 257 -1.54 -20.71 15.91
C TYR A 257 -0.06 -20.29 15.80
N PHE A 258 0.44 -20.13 14.57
CA PHE A 258 1.86 -19.92 14.24
C PHE A 258 2.19 -18.47 13.90
N TRP A 259 1.22 -17.59 14.04
CA TRP A 259 1.41 -16.15 13.93
C TRP A 259 1.79 -15.52 15.27
N GLU A 260 2.53 -14.43 15.16
CA GLU A 260 2.85 -13.47 16.21
C GLU A 260 2.66 -12.05 15.69
N VAL A 261 2.45 -11.10 16.59
CA VAL A 261 2.35 -9.68 16.26
C VAL A 261 3.66 -9.03 16.67
N ASP A 262 4.36 -8.40 15.75
CA ASP A 262 5.73 -7.90 15.99
C ASP A 262 5.79 -6.92 17.15
N VAL A 263 4.81 -6.02 17.24
CA VAL A 263 4.74 -4.99 18.30
C VAL A 263 4.55 -5.56 19.71
N TRP A 264 4.15 -6.83 19.84
CA TRP A 264 4.06 -7.49 21.14
C TRP A 264 5.42 -7.96 21.67
N THR A 265 6.40 -8.10 20.78
CA THR A 265 7.72 -8.64 21.12
C THR A 265 8.63 -7.56 21.69
N ASP A 266 9.29 -7.85 22.82
CA ASP A 266 10.27 -6.95 23.42
C ASP A 266 11.64 -7.15 22.76
N ILE A 267 11.91 -6.40 21.69
CA ILE A 267 13.17 -6.48 20.91
C ILE A 267 14.40 -6.20 21.79
N THR A 268 14.23 -5.47 22.91
CA THR A 268 15.35 -5.07 23.77
C THR A 268 15.88 -6.19 24.66
N LYS A 269 15.07 -7.22 24.92
CA LYS A 269 15.50 -8.39 25.70
C LYS A 269 16.07 -9.43 24.76
N ARG A 270 17.35 -9.76 24.93
CA ARG A 270 17.98 -10.91 24.25
C ARG A 270 17.29 -12.21 24.69
N GLY A 271 16.26 -12.60 23.97
CA GLY A 271 15.48 -13.80 24.20
C GLY A 271 14.26 -13.77 23.28
N TRP A 272 14.21 -14.71 22.35
CA TRP A 272 13.03 -14.94 21.52
C TRP A 272 11.88 -15.31 22.48
N ASN A 273 10.70 -14.70 22.33
CA ASN A 273 9.44 -15.07 23.01
C ASN A 273 9.11 -14.39 24.36
N HIS A 274 9.60 -13.20 24.66
CA HIS A 274 9.07 -12.42 25.78
C HIS A 274 8.08 -11.36 25.29
N ASP A 275 6.80 -11.63 25.53
CA ASP A 275 5.75 -10.61 25.51
C ASP A 275 6.23 -9.41 26.32
N ASN A 276 6.01 -8.20 25.80
CA ASN A 276 6.22 -7.00 26.61
C ASN A 276 5.30 -7.07 27.85
N VAL A 277 5.71 -6.46 28.97
CA VAL A 277 5.01 -6.61 30.27
C VAL A 277 3.55 -6.16 30.19
N ALA A 278 3.28 -5.12 29.39
CA ALA A 278 1.94 -4.61 29.16
C ALA A 278 1.08 -5.64 28.41
N THR A 279 1.62 -6.26 27.37
CA THR A 279 0.97 -7.27 26.54
C THR A 279 0.62 -8.49 27.37
N TRP A 280 1.57 -8.99 28.14
CA TRP A 280 1.31 -10.09 29.07
C TRP A 280 0.20 -9.76 30.05
N SER A 281 0.20 -8.54 30.60
CA SER A 281 -0.84 -8.08 31.54
C SER A 281 -2.22 -8.00 30.89
N ILE A 282 -2.31 -7.56 29.63
CA ILE A 282 -3.56 -7.51 28.85
C ILE A 282 -4.05 -8.92 28.54
N LYS A 283 -3.17 -9.81 28.06
CA LYS A 283 -3.49 -11.23 27.81
C LYS A 283 -4.07 -11.88 29.07
N LEU A 284 -3.39 -11.69 30.21
CA LEU A 284 -3.83 -12.26 31.48
C LEU A 284 -5.14 -11.64 31.98
N LYS A 285 -5.33 -10.32 31.83
CA LYS A 285 -6.52 -9.63 32.32
C LYS A 285 -7.78 -9.95 31.52
N TYR A 286 -7.68 -9.96 30.19
CA TYR A 286 -8.86 -10.00 29.32
C TYR A 286 -9.13 -11.39 28.72
N PHE A 287 -8.12 -12.26 28.60
CA PHE A 287 -8.27 -13.55 27.90
C PHE A 287 -8.20 -14.78 28.82
N THR A 288 -8.09 -14.60 30.15
CA THR A 288 -8.23 -15.70 31.14
C THR A 288 -9.66 -15.94 31.59
N GLN A 289 -10.56 -14.96 31.41
CA GLN A 289 -11.94 -15.07 31.84
C GLN A 289 -12.74 -15.85 30.78
N LEU A 290 -13.43 -16.92 31.22
CA LEU A 290 -14.24 -17.79 30.36
C LEU A 290 -15.25 -16.98 29.52
N HIS A 291 -14.95 -16.80 28.23
CA HIS A 291 -15.80 -16.19 27.18
C HIS A 291 -16.68 -14.99 27.60
N ILE A 292 -16.24 -14.17 28.55
CA ILE A 292 -16.89 -12.89 28.81
C ILE A 292 -16.57 -11.98 27.63
N LEU A 293 -17.56 -11.22 27.15
CA LEU A 293 -17.40 -10.19 26.13
C LEU A 293 -16.23 -9.28 26.50
N VAL A 294 -15.09 -9.48 25.84
CA VAL A 294 -13.91 -8.61 25.99
C VAL A 294 -14.29 -7.23 25.48
N ASP A 295 -14.26 -6.24 26.37
CA ASP A 295 -14.46 -4.86 25.97
C ASP A 295 -13.23 -4.37 25.19
N LEU A 296 -13.32 -4.46 23.86
CA LEU A 296 -12.29 -3.98 22.94
C LEU A 296 -11.94 -2.49 23.17
N ARG A 297 -12.87 -1.70 23.70
CA ARG A 297 -12.62 -0.28 24.01
C ARG A 297 -11.63 -0.13 25.17
N GLU A 298 -11.68 -1.01 26.16
CA GLU A 298 -10.73 -1.01 27.28
C GLU A 298 -9.32 -1.43 26.83
N ILE A 299 -9.22 -2.38 25.89
CA ILE A 299 -7.94 -2.73 25.26
C ILE A 299 -7.41 -1.54 24.45
N ALA A 300 -8.25 -0.92 23.63
CA ALA A 300 -7.88 0.25 22.82
C ALA A 300 -7.43 1.47 23.66
N LYS A 301 -7.89 1.58 24.92
CA LYS A 301 -7.46 2.64 25.86
C LYS A 301 -6.06 2.43 26.45
N VAL A 302 -5.50 1.23 26.39
CA VAL A 302 -4.18 0.92 26.96
C VAL A 302 -3.12 0.53 25.92
N THR A 303 -3.52 0.23 24.69
CA THR A 303 -2.63 -0.24 23.60
C THR A 303 -2.39 0.81 22.52
N GLY A 304 -1.36 0.65 21.70
CA GLY A 304 -1.24 1.32 20.40
C GLY A 304 -2.24 0.77 19.37
N PHE A 305 -2.36 1.41 18.20
CA PHE A 305 -3.29 0.94 17.17
C PHE A 305 -2.87 -0.42 16.58
N ASP A 306 -1.59 -0.59 16.27
CA ASP A 306 -1.06 -1.86 15.75
C ASP A 306 -1.18 -3.00 16.79
N GLU A 307 -0.89 -2.71 18.07
CA GLU A 307 -1.10 -3.66 19.17
C GLU A 307 -2.57 -4.06 19.31
N PHE A 308 -3.48 -3.08 19.28
CA PHE A 308 -4.93 -3.29 19.33
C PHE A 308 -5.43 -4.16 18.16
N LEU A 309 -4.95 -3.87 16.95
CA LEU A 309 -5.30 -4.65 15.76
C LEU A 309 -4.86 -6.11 15.91
N GLY A 310 -3.69 -6.34 16.50
CA GLY A 310 -3.23 -7.67 16.91
C GLY A 310 -4.23 -8.38 17.82
N TYR A 311 -4.66 -7.73 18.92
CA TYR A 311 -5.60 -8.34 19.87
C TYR A 311 -6.91 -8.71 19.22
N TRP A 312 -7.36 -7.88 18.30
CA TRP A 312 -8.60 -8.11 17.59
C TRP A 312 -8.52 -9.27 16.61
N ILE A 313 -7.48 -9.30 15.77
CA ILE A 313 -7.30 -10.39 14.80
C ILE A 313 -7.19 -11.74 15.51
N PHE A 314 -6.43 -11.78 16.61
CA PHE A 314 -6.10 -12.99 17.36
C PHE A 314 -7.03 -13.32 18.52
N GLN A 315 -8.12 -12.58 18.72
CA GLN A 315 -8.97 -12.71 19.91
C GLN A 315 -9.39 -14.18 20.20
N ASP A 316 -9.79 -14.92 19.16
CA ASP A 316 -10.30 -16.29 19.32
C ASP A 316 -9.21 -17.28 19.71
N ILE A 317 -7.97 -17.00 19.26
CA ILE A 317 -6.81 -17.85 19.54
C ILE A 317 -6.26 -17.53 20.93
N LEU A 318 -6.30 -16.26 21.32
CA LEU A 318 -5.81 -15.84 22.64
C LEU A 318 -6.59 -16.52 23.77
N PHE A 319 -7.90 -16.73 23.63
CA PHE A 319 -8.67 -17.52 24.61
C PHE A 319 -8.17 -18.97 24.71
N ASP A 320 -7.94 -19.62 23.57
CA ASP A 320 -7.41 -21.00 23.55
C ASP A 320 -6.01 -21.10 24.15
N LEU A 321 -5.15 -20.12 23.87
CA LEU A 321 -3.76 -20.09 24.30
C LEU A 321 -3.62 -19.76 25.80
N VAL A 322 -4.42 -18.82 26.31
CA VAL A 322 -4.31 -18.34 27.69
C VAL A 322 -4.99 -19.30 28.68
N ASN A 323 -6.06 -19.99 28.27
CA ASN A 323 -6.77 -20.95 29.13
C ASN A 323 -6.04 -22.29 29.31
N LYS A 324 -5.20 -22.69 28.34
CA LYS A 324 -4.32 -23.85 28.53
C LYS A 324 -3.32 -23.52 29.65
N SER A 325 -3.28 -24.37 30.67
CA SER A 325 -2.60 -24.19 31.96
C SER A 325 -1.31 -23.36 31.89
N ARG A 326 -1.05 -22.54 32.92
CA ARG A 326 0.16 -21.70 33.09
C ARG A 326 1.48 -22.46 32.80
N ASN A 327 1.51 -23.78 32.98
CA ASN A 327 2.65 -24.65 32.68
C ASN A 327 2.75 -25.03 31.18
N GLU A 328 1.64 -25.09 30.46
CA GLU A 328 1.59 -25.32 29.00
C GLU A 328 1.87 -24.05 28.20
N VAL A 329 1.53 -22.87 28.72
CA VAL A 329 1.83 -21.58 28.06
C VAL A 329 3.34 -21.40 27.84
N GLN A 330 4.17 -21.81 28.79
CA GLN A 330 5.64 -21.79 28.63
C GLN A 330 6.10 -22.71 27.49
N HIS A 331 5.43 -23.84 27.28
CA HIS A 331 5.71 -24.73 26.15
C HIS A 331 5.20 -24.18 24.82
N MET A 332 4.11 -23.40 24.82
CA MET A 332 3.61 -22.71 23.63
C MET A 332 4.46 -21.49 23.25
N GLN A 333 5.07 -20.80 24.22
CA GLN A 333 6.07 -19.76 23.94
C GLN A 333 7.31 -20.33 23.24
N ASN A 334 7.64 -21.61 23.45
CA ASN A 334 8.72 -22.28 22.73
C ASN A 334 8.35 -22.77 21.32
N VAL A 335 7.09 -22.62 20.90
CA VAL A 335 6.69 -22.84 19.51
C VAL A 335 7.25 -21.67 18.71
N GLN A 336 8.31 -21.93 17.93
CA GLN A 336 8.87 -20.93 17.04
C GLN A 336 7.76 -20.31 16.21
N LYS A 337 7.53 -19.02 16.42
CA LYS A 337 6.60 -18.26 15.61
C LYS A 337 7.20 -18.13 14.22
N VAL A 338 6.38 -18.47 13.22
CA VAL A 338 6.85 -18.62 11.84
C VAL A 338 6.38 -17.45 10.99
N HIS A 339 5.27 -16.83 11.40
CA HIS A 339 4.67 -15.73 10.67
C HIS A 339 4.47 -14.55 11.61
N TYR A 340 4.74 -13.37 11.09
CA TYR A 340 4.76 -12.14 11.84
C TYR A 340 3.79 -11.14 11.20
N LEU A 341 2.89 -10.57 12.00
CA LEU A 341 2.13 -9.40 11.61
C LEU A 341 2.94 -8.17 11.99
N SER A 342 3.72 -7.70 11.03
CA SER A 342 4.51 -6.48 11.17
C SER A 342 3.61 -5.24 11.28
N PRO A 343 4.11 -4.15 11.90
CA PRO A 343 3.38 -2.89 11.92
C PRO A 343 3.09 -2.42 10.49
N LYS A 344 2.07 -1.57 10.35
CA LYS A 344 1.80 -0.93 9.06
C LYS A 344 3.02 -0.09 8.63
N ALA A 345 3.62 -0.43 7.50
CA ALA A 345 4.83 0.21 6.98
C ALA A 345 4.67 0.58 5.50
N GLU A 346 5.66 1.27 4.94
CA GLU A 346 5.77 1.49 3.50
C GLU A 346 6.00 0.15 2.78
N LEU A 347 5.25 -0.13 1.72
CA LEU A 347 5.32 -1.37 0.97
C LEU A 347 6.60 -1.39 0.11
N ALA A 348 7.42 -2.41 0.28
CA ALA A 348 8.62 -2.65 -0.52
C ALA A 348 8.31 -3.43 -1.81
N TYR A 349 7.12 -4.06 -1.90
CA TYR A 349 6.68 -4.89 -3.03
C TYR A 349 7.63 -6.05 -3.35
N ARG A 350 8.36 -6.53 -2.34
CA ARG A 350 9.25 -7.70 -2.44
C ARG A 350 8.46 -9.00 -2.26
N GLN A 351 7.37 -8.95 -1.51
CA GLN A 351 6.55 -10.11 -1.16
C GLN A 351 5.23 -10.13 -1.94
N HIS A 352 4.70 -11.34 -2.11
CA HIS A 352 3.52 -11.56 -2.93
C HIS A 352 2.20 -11.26 -2.22
N SER A 353 2.17 -11.10 -0.88
CA SER A 353 0.95 -10.77 -0.13
C SER A 353 1.02 -9.35 0.40
N ILE A 354 0.36 -8.44 -0.32
CA ILE A 354 0.27 -7.03 0.02
C ILE A 354 -1.18 -6.65 0.31
N VAL A 355 -1.36 -5.76 1.30
CA VAL A 355 -2.62 -5.07 1.54
C VAL A 355 -2.33 -3.57 1.64
N PRO A 356 -2.48 -2.82 0.53
CA PRO A 356 -2.29 -1.37 0.53
C PRO A 356 -3.47 -0.68 1.23
N ILE A 357 -3.17 0.35 2.03
CA ILE A 357 -4.16 1.07 2.85
C ILE A 357 -4.22 2.53 2.50
N GLU A 358 -3.10 3.23 2.62
CA GLU A 358 -3.01 4.67 2.41
C GLU A 358 -1.75 4.99 1.61
N SER A 359 -1.76 6.10 0.90
CA SER A 359 -0.54 6.62 0.28
C SER A 359 -0.11 7.84 1.07
N LYS A 360 1.13 7.82 1.55
CA LYS A 360 1.73 8.95 2.24
C LYS A 360 2.77 9.59 1.34
N SER A 361 2.93 10.89 1.46
CA SER A 361 4.02 11.63 0.83
C SER A 361 4.60 12.61 1.83
N LEU A 362 5.90 12.87 1.67
CA LEU A 362 6.58 13.93 2.38
C LEU A 362 6.38 15.24 1.63
N SER A 363 6.02 16.29 2.36
CA SER A 363 5.91 17.65 1.84
C SER A 363 6.72 18.55 2.77
N PHE A 364 7.01 19.79 2.36
CA PHE A 364 7.79 20.68 3.21
C PHE A 364 7.11 22.01 3.50
N LEU A 365 7.52 22.62 4.61
CA LEU A 365 7.18 23.96 5.04
C LEU A 365 8.43 24.84 5.03
N SER A 366 8.35 26.03 4.45
CA SER A 366 9.42 27.02 4.54
C SER A 366 8.86 28.44 4.53
N CYS A 367 9.60 29.37 5.13
CA CYS A 367 9.38 30.81 5.00
C CYS A 367 10.37 31.46 4.03
N HIS A 368 11.29 30.70 3.42
CA HIS A 368 12.31 31.26 2.54
C HIS A 368 11.67 31.89 1.29
N GLY A 369 11.88 33.20 1.12
CA GLY A 369 11.35 33.97 0.00
C GLY A 369 9.83 34.11 -0.01
N VAL A 370 9.13 33.64 1.03
CA VAL A 370 7.69 33.82 1.18
C VAL A 370 7.42 35.29 1.45
N GLY A 371 6.66 35.92 0.56
CA GLY A 371 6.38 37.34 0.65
C GLY A 371 5.26 37.76 -0.27
N HIS A 372 4.99 39.06 -0.24
CA HIS A 372 4.03 39.69 -1.13
C HIS A 372 4.72 40.03 -2.46
N HIS A 373 4.92 39.03 -3.31
CA HIS A 373 5.45 39.24 -4.67
C HIS A 373 4.34 39.60 -5.64
N THR A 374 3.52 40.57 -5.28
CA THR A 374 2.51 41.11 -6.18
C THR A 374 3.06 42.38 -6.80
N SER A 375 3.30 42.35 -8.11
CA SER A 375 3.50 43.61 -8.81
C SER A 375 2.22 44.44 -8.68
N ILE A 376 2.36 45.71 -8.32
CA ILE A 376 1.22 46.65 -8.19
C ILE A 376 0.35 46.61 -9.45
N ILE A 377 0.99 46.47 -10.62
CA ILE A 377 0.31 46.33 -11.90
C ILE A 377 -0.52 45.05 -11.96
N SER A 378 0.02 43.91 -11.53
CA SER A 378 -0.75 42.66 -11.50
C SER A 378 -1.98 42.78 -10.61
N GLN A 379 -1.90 43.48 -9.47
CA GLN A 379 -3.05 43.68 -8.56
C GLN A 379 -4.17 44.52 -9.20
N LEU A 380 -3.87 45.38 -10.17
CA LEU A 380 -4.90 46.12 -10.92
C LEU A 380 -5.61 45.21 -11.94
N PHE A 381 -4.93 44.19 -12.45
CA PHE A 381 -5.52 43.27 -13.43
C PHE A 381 -6.10 41.99 -12.81
N THR A 382 -5.75 41.62 -11.57
CA THR A 382 -6.26 40.43 -10.87
C THR A 382 -7.77 40.35 -10.69
N PRO A 383 -8.55 41.46 -10.57
CA PRO A 383 -9.98 41.35 -10.30
C PRO A 383 -10.77 40.58 -11.36
N PHE A 384 -10.24 40.49 -12.59
CA PHE A 384 -10.79 39.68 -13.69
C PHE A 384 -9.72 38.78 -14.30
N GLU A 385 -10.12 37.59 -14.74
CA GLU A 385 -9.24 36.72 -15.51
C GLU A 385 -8.82 37.34 -16.84
N LYS A 386 -7.66 36.94 -17.37
CA LYS A 386 -7.12 37.44 -18.65
C LYS A 386 -8.13 37.34 -19.80
N TYR A 387 -8.93 36.27 -19.85
CA TYR A 387 -9.95 36.07 -20.88
C TYR A 387 -11.12 37.06 -20.77
N VAL A 388 -11.49 37.44 -19.54
CA VAL A 388 -12.54 38.44 -19.29
C VAL A 388 -12.08 39.82 -19.76
N TRP A 389 -10.81 40.18 -19.50
CA TRP A 389 -10.23 41.41 -20.03
C TRP A 389 -10.19 41.44 -21.56
N LEU A 390 -9.81 40.33 -22.20
CA LEU A 390 -9.84 40.20 -23.66
C LEU A 390 -11.26 40.36 -24.21
N LEU A 391 -12.24 39.73 -23.56
CA LEU A 391 -13.65 39.83 -23.95
C LEU A 391 -14.18 41.25 -23.81
N ILE A 392 -13.92 41.92 -22.67
CA ILE A 392 -14.29 43.33 -22.45
C ILE A 392 -13.67 44.22 -23.53
N SER A 393 -12.38 44.01 -23.84
CA SER A 393 -11.68 44.76 -24.88
C SER A 393 -12.31 44.55 -26.26
N LEU A 394 -12.71 43.32 -26.57
CA LEU A 394 -13.39 42.98 -27.83
C LEU A 394 -14.80 43.58 -27.91
N ILE A 395 -15.55 43.60 -26.80
CA ILE A 395 -16.86 44.26 -26.71
C ILE A 395 -16.71 45.78 -26.92
N ILE A 396 -15.73 46.41 -26.27
CA ILE A 396 -15.47 47.83 -26.45
C ILE A 396 -15.10 48.13 -27.91
N LEU A 397 -14.23 47.32 -28.52
CA LEU A 397 -13.82 47.48 -29.92
C LEU A 397 -14.99 47.29 -30.89
N THR A 398 -15.81 46.26 -30.70
CA THR A 398 -16.98 45.98 -31.54
C THR A 398 -18.02 47.09 -31.45
N VAL A 399 -18.30 47.60 -30.24
CA VAL A 399 -19.21 48.75 -30.08
C VAL A 399 -18.62 50.01 -30.71
N LEU A 400 -17.31 50.25 -30.56
CA LEU A 400 -16.61 51.37 -31.21
C LEU A 400 -16.73 51.29 -32.74
N ILE A 401 -16.50 50.12 -33.33
CA ILE A 401 -16.64 49.90 -34.78
C ILE A 401 -18.10 50.10 -35.21
N PHE A 402 -19.05 49.54 -34.46
CA PHE A 402 -20.47 49.62 -34.79
C PHE A 402 -21.00 51.05 -34.75
N LEU A 403 -20.64 51.82 -33.72
CA LEU A 403 -21.03 53.23 -33.59
C LEU A 403 -20.34 54.16 -34.59
N ASN A 404 -19.14 53.78 -35.08
CA ASN A 404 -18.39 54.53 -36.10
C ASN A 404 -18.61 54.03 -37.55
N ALA A 405 -19.34 52.94 -37.75
CA ALA A 405 -19.53 52.33 -39.07
C ALA A 405 -20.10 53.27 -40.16
N PRO A 406 -21.00 54.24 -39.87
CA PRO A 406 -21.50 55.15 -40.90
C PRO A 406 -20.41 56.11 -41.40
N LYS A 407 -19.60 56.66 -40.49
CA LYS A 407 -18.42 57.52 -40.70
C LYS A 407 -17.59 57.50 -39.42
N LEU A 408 -16.26 57.34 -39.54
CA LEU A 408 -15.32 57.47 -38.43
C LEU A 408 -15.35 58.91 -37.88
N ASP A 409 -16.12 59.15 -36.82
CA ASP A 409 -16.19 60.42 -36.12
C ASP A 409 -15.41 60.31 -34.81
N THR A 410 -14.26 60.98 -34.74
CA THR A 410 -13.40 60.99 -33.55
C THR A 410 -14.16 61.45 -32.30
N ARG A 411 -15.20 62.29 -32.45
CA ARG A 411 -16.02 62.77 -31.34
C ARG A 411 -16.82 61.65 -30.68
N VAL A 412 -17.34 60.70 -31.47
CA VAL A 412 -18.07 59.52 -30.96
C VAL A 412 -17.11 58.61 -30.19
N THR A 413 -15.90 58.42 -30.71
CA THR A 413 -14.84 57.66 -30.01
C THR A 413 -14.45 58.31 -28.69
N PHE A 414 -14.25 59.64 -28.67
CA PHE A 414 -13.96 60.36 -27.42
C PHE A 414 -15.12 60.27 -26.42
N LEU A 415 -16.38 60.36 -26.87
CA LEU A 415 -17.55 60.18 -26.01
C LEU A 415 -17.57 58.80 -25.37
N LEU A 416 -17.32 57.73 -26.14
CA LEU A 416 -17.31 56.36 -25.64
C LEU A 416 -16.17 56.11 -24.65
N ILE A 417 -14.98 56.62 -24.94
CA ILE A 417 -13.84 56.57 -24.01
C ILE A 417 -14.18 57.36 -22.74
N GLY A 418 -14.82 58.53 -22.88
CA GLY A 418 -15.30 59.34 -21.76
C GLY A 418 -16.27 58.57 -20.85
N ILE A 419 -17.23 57.86 -21.44
CA ILE A 419 -18.18 57.02 -20.70
C ILE A 419 -17.46 55.89 -19.94
N LEU A 420 -16.50 55.19 -20.56
CA LEU A 420 -15.72 54.14 -19.90
C LEU A 420 -14.86 54.66 -18.75
N LEU A 421 -14.30 55.87 -18.91
CA LEU A 421 -13.49 56.53 -17.90
C LEU A 421 -14.32 57.27 -16.84
N GLU A 422 -15.66 57.18 -16.90
CA GLU A 422 -16.59 57.94 -16.05
C GLU A 422 -16.32 59.46 -16.08
N ASN A 423 -15.78 59.98 -17.19
CA ASN A 423 -15.35 61.36 -17.31
C ASN A 423 -16.47 62.26 -17.88
N SER A 424 -16.95 63.20 -17.06
CA SER A 424 -18.04 64.12 -17.39
C SER A 424 -17.63 65.29 -18.31
N VAL A 425 -16.35 65.50 -18.58
CA VAL A 425 -15.83 66.68 -19.30
C VAL A 425 -16.27 66.75 -20.78
N LEU A 426 -16.86 65.69 -21.33
CA LEU A 426 -17.25 65.60 -22.75
C LEU A 426 -18.69 66.07 -23.06
N LEU A 427 -19.42 66.57 -22.06
CA LEU A 427 -20.77 67.17 -22.19
C LEU A 427 -20.95 68.17 -23.36
N PRO A 428 -19.97 69.02 -23.74
CA PRO A 428 -20.14 69.95 -24.87
C PRO A 428 -20.32 69.26 -26.23
N HIS A 429 -19.75 68.05 -26.40
CA HIS A 429 -19.81 67.30 -27.66
C HIS A 429 -21.16 66.58 -27.82
N GLU A 430 -21.88 66.37 -26.72
CA GLU A 430 -23.20 65.73 -26.73
C GLU A 430 -24.21 66.57 -27.52
N LYS A 431 -24.27 67.89 -27.30
CA LYS A 431 -25.22 68.78 -28.00
C LYS A 431 -25.06 68.78 -29.52
N THR A 432 -23.85 68.53 -30.03
CA THR A 432 -23.58 68.55 -31.48
C THR A 432 -23.87 67.20 -32.16
N ILE A 433 -23.70 66.08 -31.45
CA ILE A 433 -23.92 64.72 -31.99
C ILE A 433 -25.40 64.32 -31.89
N VAL A 434 -26.15 64.90 -30.95
CA VAL A 434 -27.50 64.47 -30.55
C VAL A 434 -28.62 64.88 -31.52
N SER A 435 -28.36 65.62 -32.60
CA SER A 435 -29.42 66.26 -33.41
C SER A 435 -30.21 65.38 -34.40
N GLY A 436 -30.16 64.03 -34.37
CA GLY A 436 -30.96 63.31 -35.38
C GLY A 436 -31.27 61.81 -35.28
N GLN A 437 -30.69 61.00 -34.40
CA GLN A 437 -30.96 59.54 -34.43
C GLN A 437 -31.25 58.95 -33.04
N ILE A 438 -32.52 58.60 -32.80
CA ILE A 438 -33.00 57.90 -31.59
C ILE A 438 -32.19 56.61 -31.33
N ARG A 439 -31.79 55.91 -32.39
CA ARG A 439 -30.96 54.69 -32.32
C ARG A 439 -29.62 54.92 -31.62
N PHE A 440 -28.92 55.98 -31.99
CA PHE A 440 -27.64 56.32 -31.37
C PHE A 440 -27.81 56.56 -29.87
N ARG A 441 -28.87 57.29 -29.48
CA ARG A 441 -29.16 57.59 -28.06
C ARG A 441 -29.47 56.34 -27.23
N LEU A 442 -30.24 55.40 -27.78
CA LEU A 442 -30.54 54.15 -27.07
C LEU A 442 -29.29 53.30 -26.90
N LEU A 443 -28.46 53.17 -27.94
CA LEU A 443 -27.24 52.37 -27.86
C LEU A 443 -26.18 53.01 -26.96
N SER A 444 -25.99 54.33 -27.04
CA SER A 444 -25.08 55.07 -26.16
C SER A 444 -25.56 55.03 -24.71
N GLY A 445 -26.88 55.10 -24.47
CA GLY A 445 -27.47 54.94 -23.15
C GLY A 445 -27.25 53.54 -22.57
N PHE A 446 -27.46 52.50 -23.38
CA PHE A 446 -27.16 51.13 -22.97
C PHE A 446 -25.67 50.94 -22.64
N TYR A 447 -24.79 51.46 -23.50
CA TYR A 447 -23.35 51.46 -23.28
C TYR A 447 -22.97 52.18 -21.96
N ALA A 448 -23.57 53.34 -21.69
CA ALA A 448 -23.33 54.09 -20.46
C ALA A 448 -23.78 53.34 -19.20
N VAL A 449 -24.95 52.68 -19.24
CA VAL A 449 -25.43 51.89 -18.11
C VAL A 449 -24.56 50.64 -17.91
N PHE A 450 -24.37 49.82 -18.94
CA PHE A 450 -23.75 48.50 -18.77
C PHE A 450 -22.22 48.54 -18.69
N LEU A 451 -21.56 49.36 -19.50
CA LEU A 451 -20.10 49.46 -19.54
C LEU A 451 -19.59 50.62 -18.69
N GLY A 452 -20.25 51.77 -18.74
CA GLY A 452 -19.86 52.95 -17.94
C GLY A 452 -20.21 52.88 -16.46
N THR A 453 -21.29 52.17 -16.08
CA THR A 453 -21.78 52.15 -14.69
C THR A 453 -21.70 50.77 -14.05
N VAL A 454 -22.25 49.73 -14.69
CA VAL A 454 -22.33 48.39 -14.09
C VAL A 454 -20.95 47.73 -14.07
N LEU A 455 -20.24 47.70 -15.20
CA LEU A 455 -18.92 47.06 -15.29
C LEU A 455 -17.89 47.73 -14.39
N THR A 456 -17.82 49.07 -14.37
CA THR A 456 -16.89 49.81 -13.52
C THR A 456 -17.17 49.59 -12.04
N ASN A 457 -18.44 49.57 -11.61
CA ASN A 457 -18.81 49.26 -10.23
C ASN A 457 -18.49 47.80 -9.86
N TYR A 458 -18.66 46.85 -10.78
CA TYR A 458 -18.25 45.47 -10.54
C TYR A 458 -16.73 45.35 -10.41
N TYR A 459 -15.97 46.02 -11.27
CA TYR A 459 -14.52 46.08 -11.17
C TYR A 459 -14.10 46.67 -9.83
N LYS A 460 -14.62 47.85 -9.45
CA LYS A 460 -14.36 48.49 -8.15
C LYS A 460 -14.67 47.53 -6.99
N THR A 461 -15.82 46.86 -7.02
CA THR A 461 -16.22 45.90 -5.97
C THR A 461 -15.28 44.70 -5.90
N SER A 462 -14.90 44.12 -7.05
CA SER A 462 -13.98 42.99 -7.12
C SER A 462 -12.58 43.38 -6.65
N PHE A 463 -12.09 44.54 -7.11
CA PHE A 463 -10.81 45.11 -6.70
C PHE A 463 -10.75 45.42 -5.21
N THR A 464 -11.76 46.12 -4.66
CA THR A 464 -11.84 46.41 -3.22
C THR A 464 -11.87 45.13 -2.40
N LYS A 465 -12.59 44.11 -2.87
CA LYS A 465 -12.62 42.81 -2.21
C LYS A 465 -11.24 42.13 -2.20
N GLU A 466 -10.51 42.15 -3.32
CA GLU A 466 -9.15 41.62 -3.39
C GLU A 466 -8.17 42.42 -2.53
N MET A 467 -8.36 43.74 -2.43
CA MET A 467 -7.54 44.62 -1.59
C MET A 467 -7.81 44.46 -0.09
N ILE A 468 -9.04 44.12 0.31
CA ILE A 468 -9.39 43.86 1.72
C ILE A 468 -8.91 42.48 2.17
N LEU A 469 -8.90 41.50 1.26
CA LEU A 469 -8.33 40.20 1.57
C LEU A 469 -6.81 40.35 1.69
N PRO A 470 -6.18 39.80 2.75
CA PRO A 470 -4.73 39.87 2.86
C PRO A 470 -4.12 39.21 1.63
N VAL A 471 -3.24 39.97 0.95
CA VAL A 471 -2.56 39.54 -0.27
C VAL A 471 -1.98 38.15 -0.04
N GLU A 472 -2.41 37.18 -0.86
CA GLU A 472 -1.92 35.83 -0.72
C GLU A 472 -0.41 35.83 -0.88
N GLN A 473 0.28 35.35 0.14
CA GLN A 473 1.73 35.27 0.09
C GLN A 473 2.13 34.12 -0.83
N THR A 474 3.00 34.43 -1.77
CA THR A 474 3.54 33.50 -2.76
C THR A 474 4.93 33.08 -2.33
N ALA A 475 5.24 31.81 -2.54
CA ALA A 475 6.59 31.29 -2.43
C ALA A 475 7.23 31.24 -3.83
N PRO A 476 8.54 31.43 -3.97
CA PRO A 476 9.24 31.28 -5.25
C PRO A 476 9.45 29.82 -5.64
N TRP A 477 9.10 28.89 -4.75
CA TRP A 477 9.17 27.44 -4.94
C TRP A 477 7.76 26.86 -4.90
N HIS A 478 7.52 25.85 -5.72
CA HIS A 478 6.28 25.07 -5.71
C HIS A 478 6.57 23.68 -5.19
N THR A 479 7.62 23.03 -5.70
CA THR A 479 7.96 21.65 -5.37
C THR A 479 9.31 21.55 -4.67
N ILE A 480 9.68 20.35 -4.21
CA ILE A 480 10.99 20.12 -3.58
C ILE A 480 12.16 20.20 -4.59
N LEU A 481 11.87 20.16 -5.90
CA LEU A 481 12.89 20.31 -6.93
C LEU A 481 13.43 21.75 -6.98
N ASP A 482 12.60 22.73 -6.61
CA ASP A 482 12.96 24.15 -6.58
C ASP A 482 13.87 24.51 -5.40
N THR A 483 14.16 23.54 -4.52
CA THR A 483 14.81 23.75 -3.22
C THR A 483 16.10 22.94 -3.05
N ALA A 484 16.82 22.66 -4.15
CA ALA A 484 18.06 21.87 -4.15
C ALA A 484 19.14 22.31 -3.15
N ASN A 485 19.18 23.60 -2.77
CA ASN A 485 20.15 24.16 -1.83
C ASN A 485 19.59 24.37 -0.42
N PHE A 486 18.49 23.69 -0.06
CA PHE A 486 17.86 23.85 1.25
C PHE A 486 18.44 22.88 2.28
N THR A 487 18.43 23.31 3.53
CA THR A 487 18.60 22.40 4.68
C THR A 487 17.22 21.97 5.18
N PHE A 488 16.93 20.69 5.11
CA PHE A 488 15.68 20.10 5.56
C PHE A 488 15.81 19.55 6.98
N TYR A 489 14.92 20.03 7.86
CA TYR A 489 14.72 19.48 9.19
C TYR A 489 13.60 18.43 9.13
N ILE A 490 13.94 17.18 9.41
CA ILE A 490 13.02 16.04 9.33
C ILE A 490 12.82 15.50 10.74
N PRO A 491 11.58 15.38 11.23
CA PRO A 491 11.35 14.82 12.54
C PRO A 491 11.58 13.30 12.52
N TYR A 492 12.11 12.72 13.60
CA TYR A 492 12.28 11.25 13.68
C TYR A 492 10.98 10.50 13.34
N GLY A 493 9.83 10.99 13.81
CA GLY A 493 8.51 10.38 13.60
C GLY A 493 7.95 10.48 12.18
N ALA A 494 8.60 11.22 11.26
CA ALA A 494 8.24 11.16 9.83
C ALA A 494 8.76 9.90 9.15
N ILE A 495 9.85 9.34 9.68
CA ILE A 495 10.59 8.21 9.07
C ILE A 495 10.43 6.95 9.93
N LEU A 496 10.67 7.07 11.23
CA LEU A 496 10.61 5.98 12.21
C LEU A 496 9.23 5.88 12.85
N THR A 497 8.87 4.68 13.31
CA THR A 497 7.62 4.50 14.05
C THR A 497 7.75 5.03 15.48
N GLY A 498 6.63 5.35 16.13
CA GLY A 498 6.64 5.88 17.49
C GLY A 498 7.24 4.91 18.53
N GLU A 499 7.13 3.61 18.27
CA GLU A 499 7.68 2.55 19.13
C GLU A 499 9.21 2.52 19.05
N ASP A 500 9.78 2.61 17.84
CA ASP A 500 11.22 2.66 17.62
C ASP A 500 11.86 3.81 18.40
N ILE A 501 11.25 5.00 18.33
CA ILE A 501 11.72 6.21 19.01
C ILE A 501 11.64 6.05 20.54
N GLY A 502 10.61 5.36 21.04
CA GLY A 502 10.41 5.15 22.48
C GLY A 502 11.40 4.16 23.10
N GLY A 503 11.81 3.14 22.33
CA GLY A 503 12.74 2.10 22.78
C GLY A 503 14.20 2.56 22.87
N ILE A 504 14.60 3.53 22.04
CA ILE A 504 15.99 3.98 21.92
C ILE A 504 16.23 5.20 22.82
N LYS A 505 16.90 4.97 23.96
CA LYS A 505 17.24 6.07 24.91
C LYS A 505 18.40 6.95 24.44
N GLU A 506 19.33 6.38 23.68
CA GLU A 506 20.55 7.07 23.26
C GLU A 506 20.34 7.81 21.93
N ARG A 507 20.49 9.13 21.94
CA ARG A 507 20.30 10.00 20.77
C ARG A 507 21.16 9.59 19.58
N ARG A 508 22.42 9.21 19.83
CA ARG A 508 23.37 8.79 18.78
C ARG A 508 22.87 7.57 18.02
N THR A 509 22.37 6.56 18.73
CA THR A 509 21.80 5.34 18.14
C THR A 509 20.53 5.66 17.35
N LEU A 510 19.70 6.57 17.86
CA LEU A 510 18.49 7.03 17.17
C LEU A 510 18.84 7.75 15.87
N ASP A 511 19.84 8.62 15.88
CA ASP A 511 20.33 9.32 14.68
C ASP A 511 20.89 8.33 13.65
N GLN A 512 21.68 7.33 14.07
CA GLN A 512 22.20 6.31 13.17
C GLN A 512 21.09 5.52 12.48
N ILE A 513 20.09 5.05 13.23
CA ILE A 513 18.94 4.32 12.69
C ILE A 513 18.12 5.21 11.76
N PHE A 514 17.88 6.45 12.17
CA PHE A 514 17.17 7.45 11.37
C PHE A 514 17.84 7.69 10.02
N TYR A 515 19.14 7.97 9.99
CA TYR A 515 19.86 8.22 8.74
C TYR A 515 20.02 6.95 7.90
N ALA A 516 20.17 5.77 8.51
CA ALA A 516 20.19 4.50 7.78
C ALA A 516 18.86 4.26 7.05
N GLU A 517 17.74 4.40 7.75
CA GLU A 517 16.41 4.25 7.15
C GLU A 517 16.17 5.29 6.05
N LEU A 518 16.56 6.55 6.31
CA LEU A 518 16.44 7.63 5.35
C LEU A 518 17.28 7.38 4.08
N PHE A 519 18.51 6.88 4.25
CA PHE A 519 19.37 6.48 3.14
C PHE A 519 18.73 5.37 2.31
N PHE A 520 18.22 4.30 2.93
CA PHE A 520 17.57 3.21 2.19
C PHE A 520 16.33 3.68 1.42
N ARG A 521 15.55 4.61 1.96
CA ARG A 521 14.40 5.19 1.25
C ARG A 521 14.82 6.07 0.07
N PHE A 522 15.86 6.89 0.25
CA PHE A 522 16.39 7.69 -0.85
C PHE A 522 17.02 6.83 -1.95
N ASP A 523 17.82 5.82 -1.60
CA ASP A 523 18.42 4.87 -2.55
C ASP A 523 17.36 4.03 -3.29
N ALA A 524 16.31 3.59 -2.59
CA ALA A 524 15.19 2.91 -3.25
C ALA A 524 14.47 3.85 -4.23
N ARG A 525 14.37 5.14 -3.90
CA ARG A 525 13.69 6.14 -4.73
C ARG A 525 14.53 6.67 -5.88
N SER A 526 15.87 6.65 -5.77
CA SER A 526 16.78 7.06 -6.84
C SER A 526 16.79 6.06 -8.01
N LYS A 527 16.49 4.78 -7.74
CA LYS A 527 16.39 3.69 -8.72
C LYS A 527 15.10 3.77 -9.54
N CYS A 528 14.92 4.87 -10.27
CA CYS A 528 13.86 4.98 -11.25
C CYS A 528 14.28 4.24 -12.52
N ASP A 529 13.50 3.24 -12.92
CA ASP A 529 13.68 2.61 -14.22
C ASP A 529 13.55 3.69 -15.29
N ASN A 530 14.55 3.80 -16.16
CA ASN A 530 14.54 4.65 -17.34
C ASN A 530 13.55 4.10 -18.38
N VAL A 531 12.28 3.96 -18.00
CA VAL A 531 11.21 3.60 -18.90
C VAL A 531 10.98 4.80 -19.82
N GLU A 532 11.24 4.62 -21.11
CA GLU A 532 10.99 5.64 -22.13
C GLU A 532 9.59 6.25 -21.96
N GLY A 533 9.52 7.58 -21.82
CA GLY A 533 8.27 8.31 -21.58
C GLY A 533 7.96 8.61 -20.10
N SER A 534 8.91 8.39 -19.19
CA SER A 534 8.76 8.84 -17.80
C SER A 534 8.60 10.37 -17.70
N ASN A 535 7.73 10.81 -16.79
CA ASN A 535 7.46 12.23 -16.56
C ASN A 535 8.74 12.93 -16.07
N HIS A 536 9.13 14.06 -16.69
CA HIS A 536 10.29 14.86 -16.27
C HIS A 536 10.31 15.19 -14.77
N VAL A 537 9.13 15.38 -14.16
CA VAL A 537 9.00 15.62 -12.71
C VAL A 537 9.42 14.39 -11.90
N LEU A 538 9.10 13.18 -12.38
CA LEU A 538 9.51 11.94 -11.72
C LEU A 538 11.03 11.81 -11.75
N LEU A 539 11.67 11.99 -12.92
CA LEU A 539 13.13 11.96 -13.05
C LEU A 539 13.81 12.95 -12.10
N GLY A 540 13.31 14.20 -12.04
CA GLY A 540 13.83 15.18 -11.08
C GLY A 540 13.73 14.71 -9.63
N TYR A 541 12.67 14.00 -9.24
CA TYR A 541 12.58 13.42 -7.89
C TYR A 541 13.59 12.29 -7.66
N CYS A 542 13.91 11.50 -8.68
CA CYS A 542 14.90 10.43 -8.59
C CYS A 542 16.30 11.02 -8.42
N ASP A 543 16.65 12.04 -9.21
CA ASP A 543 17.92 12.76 -9.13
C ASP A 543 18.08 13.46 -7.77
N LEU A 544 17.01 14.09 -7.27
CA LEU A 544 17.03 14.69 -5.94
C LEU A 544 17.18 13.65 -4.83
N ALA A 545 16.50 12.50 -4.94
CA ALA A 545 16.64 11.41 -3.99
C ALA A 545 18.08 10.85 -4.00
N ASP A 546 18.68 10.67 -5.17
CA ASP A 546 20.09 10.26 -5.30
C ASP A 546 21.02 11.27 -4.63
N SER A 547 20.83 12.57 -4.90
CA SER A 547 21.60 13.63 -4.26
C SER A 547 21.45 13.62 -2.74
N PHE A 548 20.26 13.31 -2.21
CA PHE A 548 20.05 13.19 -0.77
C PHE A 548 20.70 11.94 -0.18
N ALA A 549 20.59 10.78 -0.82
CA ALA A 549 21.27 9.56 -0.41
C ALA A 549 22.79 9.78 -0.32
N ASN A 550 23.38 10.37 -1.37
CA ASN A 550 24.81 10.66 -1.46
C ASN A 550 25.27 11.74 -0.47
N SER A 551 24.36 12.57 0.05
CA SER A 551 24.68 13.56 1.09
C SER A 551 24.82 12.96 2.50
N ILE A 552 24.36 11.72 2.71
CA ILE A 552 24.42 11.05 4.01
C ILE A 552 25.75 10.30 4.10
N THR A 553 26.64 10.78 4.96
CA THR A 553 27.94 10.15 5.19
C THR A 553 27.87 9.24 6.40
N PHE A 554 28.00 7.93 6.16
CA PHE A 554 28.21 6.95 7.24
C PHE A 554 29.71 6.83 7.53
N PRO A 555 30.11 6.82 8.80
CA PRO A 555 31.49 6.56 9.15
C PRO A 555 31.89 5.13 8.79
N TYR A 556 33.04 4.98 8.14
CA TYR A 556 33.54 3.71 7.59
C TYR A 556 33.68 2.59 8.64
N SER A 557 33.72 2.95 9.93
CA SER A 557 33.66 1.98 11.03
C SER A 557 32.62 2.39 12.07
N VAL A 558 31.52 1.63 12.13
CA VAL A 558 30.56 1.65 13.26
C VAL A 558 31.27 1.40 14.61
N PHE A 559 32.48 0.83 14.58
CA PHE A 559 33.28 0.45 15.74
C PHE A 559 34.30 1.48 16.23
N GLN A 560 34.55 2.59 15.52
CA GLN A 560 35.42 3.66 16.03
C GLN A 560 34.56 4.78 16.60
N ASN A 561 34.80 5.11 17.88
CA ASN A 561 33.94 5.93 18.73
C ASN A 561 33.67 7.38 18.27
N GLU A 562 34.23 7.85 17.15
CA GLU A 562 34.48 9.29 16.97
C GLU A 562 33.82 10.00 15.78
N THR A 563 32.90 9.36 15.04
CA THR A 563 32.21 10.07 13.96
C THR A 563 30.69 9.96 14.07
N GLU A 564 30.03 11.12 14.15
CA GLU A 564 28.58 11.27 14.07
C GLU A 564 28.14 11.10 12.61
N VAL A 565 27.03 10.39 12.37
CA VAL A 565 26.43 10.34 11.04
C VAL A 565 25.91 11.73 10.71
N PHE A 566 26.29 12.26 9.55
CA PHE A 566 26.03 13.65 9.19
C PHE A 566 25.59 13.76 7.74
N SER A 567 24.59 14.62 7.51
CA SER A 567 24.28 15.17 6.19
C SER A 567 24.28 16.71 6.28
N PRO A 568 24.89 17.41 5.31
CA PRO A 568 24.85 18.87 5.28
C PRO A 568 23.43 19.40 5.01
N SER A 569 22.66 18.69 4.18
CA SER A 569 21.34 19.11 3.70
C SER A 569 20.19 18.54 4.51
N LEU A 570 20.41 17.48 5.30
CA LEU A 570 19.37 16.79 6.06
C LEU A 570 19.71 16.80 7.54
N ARG A 571 18.78 17.25 8.37
CA ARG A 571 18.94 17.36 9.82
C ARG A 571 17.79 16.67 10.53
N SER A 572 18.09 15.74 11.43
CA SER A 572 17.10 15.17 12.32
C SER A 572 16.61 16.22 13.33
N ILE A 573 15.34 16.13 13.73
CA ILE A 573 14.80 16.90 14.84
C ILE A 573 13.82 16.09 15.68
N SER A 574 13.77 16.38 16.98
CA SER A 574 12.77 15.80 17.86
C SER A 574 11.61 16.77 18.06
N TYR A 575 10.37 16.25 18.07
CA TYR A 575 9.17 17.04 18.40
C TYR A 575 9.25 17.70 19.78
N LYS A 576 10.10 17.17 20.67
CA LYS A 576 10.33 17.72 22.02
C LYS A 576 11.24 18.96 22.02
N GLU A 577 12.03 19.18 20.97
CA GLU A 577 13.00 20.28 20.86
C GLU A 577 12.38 21.51 20.18
N VAL A 578 11.27 22.01 20.74
CA VAL A 578 10.48 23.10 20.14
C VAL A 578 11.31 24.38 19.95
N SER A 579 12.13 24.77 20.94
CA SER A 579 12.94 25.99 20.84
C SER A 579 13.96 25.90 19.68
N ASN A 580 14.70 24.79 19.61
CA ASN A 580 15.65 24.49 18.55
C ASN A 580 14.98 24.48 17.16
N PHE A 581 13.79 23.90 17.08
CA PHE A 581 12.97 23.86 15.87
C PHE A 581 12.59 25.27 15.39
N VAL A 582 11.99 26.07 16.28
CA VAL A 582 11.53 27.42 15.95
C VAL A 582 12.71 28.31 15.62
N GLU A 583 13.79 28.28 16.39
CA GLU A 583 14.99 29.09 16.17
C GLU A 583 15.59 28.85 14.77
N LYS A 584 15.81 27.58 14.42
CA LYS A 584 16.43 27.21 13.13
C LYS A 584 15.57 27.58 11.93
N LEU A 585 14.26 27.33 12.01
CA LEU A 585 13.34 27.65 10.90
C LEU A 585 13.02 29.13 10.78
N SER A 586 13.00 29.86 11.90
CA SER A 586 12.71 31.30 11.90
C SER A 586 13.81 32.12 11.22
N THR A 587 14.98 31.55 10.94
CA THR A 587 16.02 32.22 10.14
C THR A 587 15.58 32.48 8.69
N CYS A 588 14.63 31.69 8.17
CA CYS A 588 14.16 31.74 6.78
C CYS A 588 15.27 31.69 5.72
N ASN A 589 16.46 31.24 6.08
CA ASN A 589 17.62 31.20 5.19
C ASN A 589 17.77 29.80 4.58
N ARG A 590 17.03 29.56 3.49
CA ARG A 590 17.02 28.28 2.75
C ARG A 590 16.86 27.06 3.68
N SER A 591 16.07 27.22 4.73
CA SER A 591 15.71 26.16 5.65
C SER A 591 14.26 25.74 5.40
N ALA A 592 14.00 24.44 5.49
CA ALA A 592 12.67 23.88 5.36
C ALA A 592 12.46 22.79 6.40
N TYR A 593 11.20 22.58 6.77
CA TYR A 593 10.76 21.45 7.57
C TYR A 593 10.09 20.43 6.67
N LEU A 594 10.57 19.19 6.64
CA LEU A 594 10.06 18.12 5.79
C LEU A 594 9.41 17.04 6.67
N ASP A 595 8.13 16.77 6.44
CA ASP A 595 7.32 15.84 7.24
C ASP A 595 6.18 15.28 6.38
N VAL A 596 5.41 14.34 6.94
CA VAL A 596 4.25 13.76 6.26
C VAL A 596 3.19 14.83 6.01
N ASP A 597 2.57 14.77 4.84
CA ASP A 597 1.64 15.79 4.33
C ASP A 597 0.50 16.15 5.31
N GLU A 598 0.04 15.18 6.10
CA GLU A 598 -1.04 15.35 7.08
C GLU A 598 -0.62 16.14 8.34
N ASN A 599 0.67 16.15 8.68
CA ASN A 599 1.19 16.86 9.86
C ASN A 599 1.41 18.35 9.58
N LEU A 600 1.76 18.71 8.34
CA LEU A 600 2.15 20.06 7.97
C LEU A 600 1.10 21.14 8.26
N PRO A 601 -0.22 20.95 8.03
CA PRO A 601 -1.20 22.00 8.36
C PRO A 601 -1.16 22.42 9.84
N SER A 602 -0.94 21.46 10.74
CA SER A 602 -0.84 21.72 12.17
C SER A 602 0.45 22.47 12.53
N VAL A 603 1.58 22.01 11.98
CA VAL A 603 2.89 22.64 12.18
C VAL A 603 2.94 24.05 11.59
N ALA A 604 2.32 24.26 10.42
CA ALA A 604 2.20 25.56 9.79
C ALA A 604 1.38 26.53 10.64
N ALA A 605 0.25 26.08 11.20
CA ALA A 605 -0.56 26.91 12.09
C ALA A 605 0.22 27.33 13.35
N PHE A 606 1.02 26.43 13.90
CA PHE A 606 1.91 26.73 15.03
C PHE A 606 3.03 27.72 14.65
N LEU A 607 3.76 27.48 13.56
CA LEU A 607 4.86 28.34 13.12
C LEU A 607 4.38 29.74 12.70
N ASN A 608 3.19 29.86 12.14
CA ASN A 608 2.60 31.14 11.72
C ASN A 608 2.07 32.00 12.87
N ASP A 609 2.00 31.45 14.09
CA ASP A 609 1.68 32.19 15.31
C ASP A 609 2.97 32.73 15.97
N ASN A 610 3.73 33.53 15.21
CA ASN A 610 5.00 34.12 15.66
C ASN A 610 4.93 35.65 15.73
N GLN A 611 5.78 36.24 16.58
CA GLN A 611 5.85 37.70 16.79
C GLN A 611 6.49 38.43 15.61
N ASP A 612 7.33 37.75 14.82
CA ASP A 612 8.06 38.33 13.70
C ASP A 612 7.20 38.55 12.44
N GLY A 613 5.95 38.06 12.44
CA GLY A 613 5.07 38.10 11.27
C GLY A 613 5.56 37.25 10.09
N LYS A 614 6.49 36.32 10.34
CA LYS A 614 6.99 35.38 9.32
C LYS A 614 5.88 34.42 8.93
N VAL A 615 5.77 34.13 7.64
CA VAL A 615 4.79 33.16 7.17
C VAL A 615 5.45 32.00 6.49
N PHE A 616 5.11 30.82 7.00
CA PHE A 616 5.50 29.52 6.51
C PHE A 616 4.39 29.02 5.58
N LYS A 617 4.77 28.78 4.33
CA LYS A 617 3.90 28.17 3.32
C LYS A 617 4.26 26.70 3.16
N LYS A 618 3.27 25.89 2.78
CA LYS A 618 3.45 24.47 2.44
C LYS A 618 3.75 24.36 0.94
N SER A 619 4.64 23.44 0.56
CA SER A 619 4.91 23.12 -0.84
C SER A 619 3.70 22.49 -1.53
N GLU A 620 3.62 22.72 -2.84
CA GLU A 620 2.67 22.04 -3.72
C GLU A 620 3.27 20.70 -4.17
N GLY A 621 2.52 19.62 -3.93
CA GLY A 621 2.95 18.27 -4.28
C GLY A 621 3.72 17.54 -3.19
N GLY A 622 3.71 16.22 -3.29
CA GLY A 622 4.34 15.30 -2.35
C GLY A 622 5.56 14.63 -2.95
N PHE A 623 6.67 14.68 -2.23
CA PHE A 623 7.90 13.93 -2.47
C PHE A 623 7.82 12.56 -1.78
N MET A 624 8.57 11.57 -2.26
CA MET A 624 8.59 10.20 -1.69
C MET A 624 7.19 9.64 -1.45
N LYS A 625 6.32 9.73 -2.46
CA LYS A 625 4.97 9.16 -2.34
C LYS A 625 5.07 7.64 -2.30
N GLY A 626 4.86 7.07 -1.11
CA GLY A 626 4.90 5.64 -0.82
C GLY A 626 3.52 5.11 -0.47
N THR A 627 3.21 3.89 -0.90
CA THR A 627 2.00 3.18 -0.46
C THR A 627 2.32 2.51 0.88
N HIS A 628 1.52 2.78 1.89
CA HIS A 628 1.63 2.15 3.20
C HIS A 628 0.56 1.07 3.36
N GLY A 629 0.93 0.01 4.05
CA GLY A 629 0.06 -1.14 4.27
C GLY A 629 0.78 -2.23 5.04
N TRP A 630 0.34 -3.46 4.80
CA TRP A 630 1.03 -4.65 5.28
C TRP A 630 1.58 -5.43 4.10
N GLU A 631 2.75 -6.01 4.33
CA GLU A 631 3.43 -6.89 3.41
C GLU A 631 3.91 -8.10 4.22
N ASN A 632 3.70 -9.31 3.69
CA ASN A 632 4.21 -10.55 4.29
C ASN A 632 4.41 -11.62 3.22
N ASP A 633 5.20 -12.64 3.57
CA ASP A 633 5.35 -13.86 2.81
C ASP A 633 3.97 -14.54 2.62
N PRO A 634 3.68 -15.08 1.43
CA PRO A 634 2.44 -15.76 1.14
C PRO A 634 2.23 -17.00 2.01
N VAL A 635 1.26 -16.91 2.92
CA VAL A 635 0.75 -18.05 3.70
C VAL A 635 -0.56 -18.54 3.11
N GLN A 636 -0.61 -19.81 2.72
CA GLN A 636 -1.81 -20.46 2.19
C GLN A 636 -2.96 -20.35 3.20
N ASN A 637 -4.11 -19.85 2.75
CA ASN A 637 -5.29 -19.56 3.60
C ASN A 637 -4.94 -18.80 4.89
N SER A 638 -4.04 -17.83 4.78
CA SER A 638 -3.59 -17.01 5.91
C SER A 638 -4.77 -16.50 6.74
N PHE A 639 -4.79 -16.92 8.00
CA PHE A 639 -5.80 -16.52 8.96
C PHE A 639 -5.81 -14.99 9.16
N VAL A 640 -4.61 -14.42 9.33
CA VAL A 640 -4.42 -12.97 9.54
C VAL A 640 -4.88 -12.18 8.33
N TRP A 641 -4.44 -12.57 7.12
CA TRP A 641 -4.76 -11.82 5.91
C TRP A 641 -6.26 -11.83 5.60
N ASN A 642 -6.92 -12.98 5.78
CA ASN A 642 -8.36 -13.09 5.55
C ASN A 642 -9.14 -12.19 6.52
N ARG A 643 -8.76 -12.15 7.80
CA ARG A 643 -9.39 -11.26 8.79
C ARG A 643 -9.11 -9.80 8.53
N LEU A 644 -7.85 -9.46 8.29
CA LEU A 644 -7.43 -8.09 8.03
C LEU A 644 -8.20 -7.50 6.84
N LYS A 645 -8.33 -8.26 5.74
CA LYS A 645 -9.16 -7.88 4.59
C LYS A 645 -10.62 -7.62 4.97
N ILE A 646 -11.24 -8.51 5.75
CA ILE A 646 -12.63 -8.32 6.21
C ILE A 646 -12.76 -7.04 7.06
N ILE A 647 -11.83 -6.79 7.99
CA ILE A 647 -11.84 -5.61 8.86
C ILE A 647 -11.67 -4.32 8.04
N ILE A 648 -10.84 -4.34 7.00
CA ILE A 648 -10.64 -3.21 6.09
C ILE A 648 -11.88 -2.98 5.22
N TYR A 649 -12.35 -4.01 4.51
CA TYR A 649 -13.49 -3.88 3.58
C TYR A 649 -14.80 -3.52 4.27
N SER A 650 -14.97 -3.91 5.54
CA SER A 650 -16.13 -3.51 6.34
C SER A 650 -16.09 -2.05 6.82
N GLY A 651 -15.00 -1.31 6.58
CA GLY A 651 -14.81 0.06 7.08
C GLY A 651 -14.51 0.16 8.58
N ILE A 652 -14.53 -0.97 9.27
CA ILE A 652 -14.25 -1.10 10.69
C ILE A 652 -12.81 -0.65 11.00
N PHE A 653 -11.86 -0.98 10.13
CA PHE A 653 -10.48 -0.51 10.22
C PHE A 653 -10.40 1.03 10.33
N ASN A 654 -11.05 1.73 9.39
CA ASN A 654 -11.02 3.19 9.31
C ASN A 654 -11.65 3.82 10.56
N PHE A 655 -12.76 3.26 11.04
CA PHE A 655 -13.40 3.71 12.28
C PHE A 655 -12.42 3.72 13.47
N TRP A 656 -11.69 2.63 13.68
CA TRP A 656 -10.73 2.55 14.79
C TRP A 656 -9.50 3.39 14.54
N ASN A 657 -8.94 3.41 13.32
CA ASN A 657 -7.82 4.28 12.98
C ASN A 657 -8.16 5.76 13.26
N ASP A 658 -9.35 6.21 12.87
CA ASP A 658 -9.83 7.58 13.13
C ASP A 658 -10.12 7.82 14.61
N TRP A 659 -10.58 6.81 15.35
CA TRP A 659 -10.72 6.89 16.79
C TRP A 659 -9.37 7.08 17.47
N PHE A 660 -8.36 6.28 17.13
CA PHE A 660 -7.00 6.39 17.67
C PHE A 660 -6.35 7.72 17.31
N ARG A 661 -6.51 8.21 16.07
CA ARG A 661 -6.03 9.53 15.66
C ARG A 661 -6.66 10.67 16.47
N ARG A 662 -7.94 10.54 16.87
CA ARG A 662 -8.64 11.53 17.70
C ARG A 662 -8.30 11.44 19.19
N THR A 663 -8.19 10.23 19.74
CA THR A 663 -7.96 10.03 21.18
C THR A 663 -6.48 10.07 21.56
N ARG A 664 -5.60 9.72 20.62
CA ARG A 664 -4.15 9.72 20.77
C ARG A 664 -3.49 10.32 19.53
N PRO A 665 -3.75 11.60 19.25
CA PRO A 665 -3.10 12.28 18.13
C PRO A 665 -1.58 12.22 18.31
N VAL A 666 -0.86 12.14 17.20
CA VAL A 666 0.60 12.25 17.19
C VAL A 666 0.95 13.60 17.83
N LYS A 667 1.77 13.55 18.88
CA LYS A 667 2.19 14.76 19.60
C LYS A 667 3.25 15.48 18.77
N LEU A 668 2.81 16.48 18.01
CA LEU A 668 3.67 17.39 17.26
C LEU A 668 4.23 18.50 18.18
N PHE A 669 5.06 19.41 17.62
CA PHE A 669 5.71 20.51 18.37
C PHE A 669 4.75 21.31 19.25
N GLN A 670 3.56 21.64 18.73
CA GLN A 670 2.54 22.42 19.42
C GLN A 670 2.11 21.82 20.78
N HIS A 671 2.10 20.50 20.90
CA HIS A 671 1.77 19.82 22.15
C HIS A 671 2.85 20.05 23.21
N TYR A 672 4.12 20.11 22.80
CA TYR A 672 5.25 20.32 23.73
C TYR A 672 5.49 21.80 24.03
N ALA A 673 4.98 22.70 23.19
CA ALA A 673 5.06 24.14 23.36
C ALA A 673 4.04 24.71 24.37
N ASN A 674 3.13 23.89 24.92
CA ASN A 674 1.93 24.34 25.64
C ASN A 674 1.13 25.39 24.83
N TRP A 675 1.08 25.21 23.52
CA TRP A 675 0.42 26.18 22.62
C TRP A 675 -1.09 26.12 22.81
N THR A 676 -1.69 27.21 23.30
CA THR A 676 -3.13 27.32 23.57
C THR A 676 -3.96 27.71 22.35
N TYR A 677 -3.48 27.41 21.13
CA TYR A 677 -3.97 27.89 19.83
C TYR A 677 -3.75 29.39 19.57
N SER A 678 -3.85 29.79 18.30
CA SER A 678 -3.43 31.11 17.84
C SER A 678 -4.23 32.23 18.51
N ARG A 679 -3.51 33.20 19.09
CA ARG A 679 -4.09 34.49 19.49
C ARG A 679 -4.40 35.36 18.28
N SER A 680 -3.82 35.05 17.12
CA SER A 680 -4.18 35.74 15.90
C SER A 680 -5.66 35.53 15.64
N ASN A 681 -6.42 36.64 15.67
CA ASN A 681 -7.81 36.67 15.25
C ASN A 681 -7.86 35.89 13.94
N ALA A 682 -8.48 34.71 13.95
CA ALA A 682 -8.80 33.99 12.74
C ALA A 682 -9.65 34.94 11.90
N MET A 683 -9.00 35.77 11.08
CA MET A 683 -9.67 36.61 10.12
C MET A 683 -10.36 35.59 9.24
N ASN A 684 -11.67 35.47 9.45
CA ASN A 684 -12.52 34.58 8.69
C ASN A 684 -12.13 34.78 7.23
N LYS A 685 -11.44 33.79 6.64
CA LYS A 685 -11.24 33.74 5.19
C LYS A 685 -12.63 33.54 4.63
N VAL A 686 -13.35 34.63 4.43
CA VAL A 686 -14.69 34.56 3.91
C VAL A 686 -14.55 34.06 2.48
N GLN A 687 -15.00 32.82 2.25
CA GLN A 687 -14.96 32.16 0.95
C GLN A 687 -15.99 32.82 0.03
N PHE A 688 -15.63 33.96 -0.54
CA PHE A 688 -16.50 34.75 -1.41
C PHE A 688 -16.43 34.32 -2.90
N GLY A 689 -15.81 33.18 -3.22
CA GLY A 689 -15.55 32.74 -4.59
C GLY A 689 -16.80 32.48 -5.43
N SER A 690 -17.93 32.10 -4.80
CA SER A 690 -19.09 31.60 -5.53
C SER A 690 -20.06 32.68 -6.06
N LYS A 691 -20.06 33.91 -5.53
CA LYS A 691 -21.13 34.88 -5.85
C LYS A 691 -20.82 35.84 -7.00
N ILE A 692 -19.55 36.14 -7.25
CA ILE A 692 -19.14 37.13 -8.27
C ILE A 692 -19.09 36.51 -9.67
N VAL A 693 -18.61 35.27 -9.79
CA VAL A 693 -18.56 34.52 -11.05
C VAL A 693 -19.95 34.41 -11.69
N THR A 694 -20.99 34.16 -10.89
CA THR A 694 -22.39 34.13 -11.34
C THR A 694 -22.84 35.49 -11.91
N GLY A 695 -22.37 36.61 -11.35
CA GLY A 695 -22.64 37.95 -11.87
C GLY A 695 -22.01 38.17 -13.26
N PHE A 696 -20.79 37.69 -13.48
CA PHE A 696 -20.13 37.76 -14.80
C PHE A 696 -20.81 36.90 -15.84
N TYR A 697 -21.30 35.70 -15.48
CA TYR A 697 -22.09 34.87 -16.39
C TYR A 697 -23.40 35.57 -16.80
N MET A 698 -24.12 36.15 -15.84
CA MET A 698 -25.35 36.90 -16.14
C MET A 698 -25.07 38.12 -17.02
N TYR A 699 -23.99 38.86 -16.75
CA TYR A 699 -23.58 40.00 -17.57
C TYR A 699 -23.19 39.59 -19.00
N GLY A 700 -22.41 38.52 -19.17
CA GLY A 700 -22.04 37.97 -20.47
C GLY A 700 -23.25 37.51 -21.29
N ILE A 701 -24.23 36.87 -20.65
CA ILE A 701 -25.49 36.48 -21.31
C ILE A 701 -26.26 37.73 -21.76
N CYS A 702 -26.38 38.75 -20.92
CA CYS A 702 -27.07 40.00 -21.28
C CYS A 702 -26.41 40.67 -22.49
N ILE A 703 -25.08 40.73 -22.55
CA ILE A 703 -24.36 41.29 -23.70
C ILE A 703 -24.58 40.42 -24.96
N GLY A 704 -24.50 39.10 -24.83
CA GLY A 704 -24.74 38.18 -25.95
C GLY A 704 -26.12 38.39 -26.56
N VAL A 705 -27.15 38.52 -25.72
CA VAL A 705 -28.51 38.85 -26.17
C VAL A 705 -28.55 40.20 -26.89
N CYS A 706 -27.87 41.23 -26.37
CA CYS A 706 -27.86 42.55 -27.00
C CYS A 706 -27.17 42.55 -28.38
N VAL A 707 -26.08 41.80 -28.53
CA VAL A 707 -25.40 41.62 -29.82
C VAL A 707 -26.31 40.92 -30.82
N ILE A 708 -26.99 39.84 -30.41
CA ILE A 708 -27.94 39.12 -31.26
C ILE A 708 -29.09 40.04 -31.70
N CYS A 709 -29.68 40.78 -30.76
CA CYS A 709 -30.73 41.76 -31.07
C CYS A 709 -30.23 42.82 -32.06
N GLY A 710 -29.01 43.33 -31.88
CA GLY A 710 -28.39 44.27 -32.82
C GLY A 710 -28.20 43.69 -34.22
N PHE A 711 -27.72 42.45 -34.33
CA PHE A 711 -27.59 41.77 -35.64
C PHE A 711 -28.93 41.54 -36.32
N LEU A 712 -29.95 41.10 -35.57
CA LEU A 712 -31.30 40.94 -36.10
C LEU A 712 -31.85 42.26 -36.62
N GLU A 713 -31.63 43.37 -35.90
CA GLU A 713 -32.07 44.69 -36.34
C GLU A 713 -31.36 45.12 -37.63
N ILE A 714 -30.05 44.87 -37.77
CA ILE A 714 -29.29 45.13 -39.01
C ILE A 714 -29.86 44.32 -40.17
N ILE A 715 -30.15 43.03 -39.97
CA ILE A 715 -30.71 42.16 -41.01
C ILE A 715 -32.07 42.69 -41.43
N VAL A 716 -32.96 42.98 -40.49
CA VAL A 716 -34.28 43.55 -40.75
C VAL A 716 -34.16 44.86 -41.54
N LEU A 717 -33.23 45.74 -41.17
CA LEU A 717 -33.01 47.00 -41.88
C LEU A 717 -32.45 46.80 -43.28
N SER A 718 -31.54 45.85 -43.46
CA SER A 718 -30.98 45.53 -44.78
C SER A 718 -32.05 44.97 -45.72
N LEU A 719 -32.99 44.19 -45.18
CA LEU A 719 -34.14 43.67 -45.92
C LEU A 719 -35.12 44.78 -46.25
N GLN A 720 -35.44 45.66 -45.30
CA GLN A 720 -36.36 46.77 -45.50
C GLN A 720 -35.85 47.74 -46.56
N LYS A 721 -34.54 48.02 -46.58
CA LYS A 721 -33.88 48.85 -47.60
C LYS A 721 -33.80 48.18 -48.98
N ARG A 722 -33.87 46.84 -49.06
CA ARG A 722 -33.97 46.12 -50.34
C ARG A 722 -35.41 46.03 -50.86
N LEU A 723 -36.39 46.15 -49.97
CA LEU A 723 -37.82 46.10 -50.29
C LEU A 723 -38.40 47.48 -50.66
N SER A 724 -37.79 48.57 -50.18
CA SER A 724 -38.03 49.95 -50.63
C SER A 724 -37.17 50.29 -51.82
#